data_AF-A0A0K9PBJ9-F1
#
_entry.id   AF-A0A0K9PBJ9-F1
#
_cell.length_a   1.000
_cell.length_b   1.000
_cell.length_c   1.000
_cell.angle_alpha   90.00
_cell.angle_beta   90.00
_cell.angle_gamma   90.00
#
_symmetry.space_group_name_H-M   'P 1'
#
loop_
_entity.id
_entity.type
_entity.pdbx_description
1 polymer ?
#
loop_
_entity_poly.entity_id
_entity_poly.type
_entity_poly.pdbx_seq_one_letter_code
_entity_poly.pdbx_strand_id
1 'polypeptide(L)'
;MSTFADLKVHELRSELAVRGIDTTGIKSALIRRLSDFEAENPATQRKKRRREPKDDDATALENLRKMGVRELREAAVARGVSSDGTKKEILERIAVVIQETGSMGDGVVQDLQVKNEEVESDCLNTVSAIEILKKMGVKELRQQAGIRGISKSGTKRELLEKLTAALGEKEDITEDVKVEEVVRQEKLVTATKKGAAVLDQWLPEQYKATYHVLQRGSDIYDATLNQTNVGDNNNKYYIIQALESDNGGTFMVYNRWGRVGVKGQSKLHGPYTSEQGAINEFELKFRSKTKNHWSDRKQFIYHSKCYTLLEMDYEGSQGTGNEAVTYKFFGISKLNYFPLNSTLEHCLHIINFHFLKNQDSMDSLDCNLEVAYLHVYYFVNFNYLVFGATILQVETRIEKPLTVNKKSQLDPRLAQFISLICNINMMKQHMLMIGYNAEKLPLGKLSKSTILKGYDVLRRISIVVEQSDRKELERLSGEFYTVIPHDFGFKKMREFVIDTPQKLKLKLAMVEALGEIEIATKLLKDDLDDMNDPLYSCYQHLNCDLLPIEVASNEFSMINKYLVNTHARTHSNYSVNIEQIFKVSRKAEDDWFKKFSGVKNRMLLWHGSRLTNWAGILSQGLRIAPPEAPVTGYMFGKGVYFADMFSKSANYCCSTPQARTGVLLLCEVALGDMSEYLSADYNANNLPDGKLSTKGVGITEPDSSEFQKLDDGVIVPLGKPKEHSNRKGSLLYNEYIVYNVEQIRMRYVVQVNFNFKR
;
A
#
# COMPACT_ATOMS: atom_id res chain seq x y z
N MET A 1 5.12 47.47 -24.02
CA MET A 1 5.13 47.35 -22.55
C MET A 1 6.03 46.20 -22.02
N SER A 2 7.14 45.82 -22.67
CA SER A 2 8.04 44.77 -22.13
C SER A 2 9.50 45.17 -21.99
N THR A 3 9.86 46.43 -22.18
CA THR A 3 11.27 46.87 -22.23
C THR A 3 11.85 47.28 -20.88
N PHE A 4 11.03 47.65 -19.88
CA PHE A 4 11.52 48.16 -18.58
C PHE A 4 11.21 47.26 -17.37
N ALA A 5 10.47 46.17 -17.56
CA ALA A 5 10.08 45.26 -16.47
C ALA A 5 11.30 44.57 -15.81
N ASP A 6 12.36 44.34 -16.60
CA ASP A 6 13.54 43.60 -16.17
C ASP A 6 14.57 44.46 -15.40
N LEU A 7 14.46 45.79 -15.44
CA LEU A 7 15.36 46.70 -14.73
C LEU A 7 15.11 46.69 -13.22
N LYS A 8 16.17 46.78 -12.41
CA LYS A 8 16.08 46.95 -10.95
C LYS A 8 15.62 48.37 -10.61
N VAL A 9 15.07 48.55 -9.40
CA VAL A 9 14.48 49.85 -8.98
C VAL A 9 15.46 51.01 -9.07
N HIS A 10 16.74 50.79 -8.73
CA HIS A 10 17.76 51.83 -8.81
C HIS A 10 18.08 52.24 -10.26
N GLU A 11 18.15 51.27 -11.19
CA GLU A 11 18.35 51.51 -12.63
C GLU A 11 17.17 52.30 -13.23
N LEU A 12 15.94 51.96 -12.85
CA LEU A 12 14.73 52.69 -13.26
C LEU A 12 14.74 54.15 -12.75
N ARG A 13 15.20 54.39 -11.52
CA ARG A 13 15.33 55.75 -10.97
C ARG A 13 16.41 56.54 -11.68
N SER A 14 17.54 55.91 -12.01
CA SER A 14 18.60 56.55 -12.79
C SER A 14 18.11 56.95 -14.18
N GLU A 15 17.37 56.08 -14.88
CA GLU A 15 16.81 56.39 -16.21
C GLU A 15 15.74 57.49 -16.16
N LEU A 16 14.90 57.53 -15.12
CA LEU A 16 13.94 58.61 -14.90
C LEU A 16 14.63 59.94 -14.57
N ALA A 17 15.67 59.93 -13.73
CA ALA A 17 16.43 61.12 -13.35
C ALA A 17 17.10 61.78 -14.55
N VAL A 18 17.70 60.99 -15.44
CA VAL A 18 18.35 61.48 -16.68
C VAL A 18 17.35 62.17 -17.62
N ARG A 19 16.07 61.79 -17.55
CA ARG A 19 14.98 62.37 -18.35
C ARG A 19 14.22 63.48 -17.61
N GLY A 20 14.66 63.84 -16.39
CA GLY A 20 14.03 64.88 -15.57
C GLY A 20 12.66 64.50 -15.00
N ILE A 21 12.38 63.20 -14.86
CA ILE A 21 11.07 62.67 -14.43
C ILE A 21 11.15 62.24 -12.96
N ASP A 22 10.06 62.42 -12.21
CA ASP A 22 9.96 62.04 -10.80
C ASP A 22 10.36 60.57 -10.54
N THR A 23 11.34 60.39 -9.66
CA THR A 23 11.98 59.10 -9.32
C THR A 23 11.39 58.43 -8.08
N THR A 24 10.39 59.05 -7.44
CA THR A 24 9.79 58.53 -6.21
C THR A 24 8.73 57.45 -6.48
N GLY A 25 8.52 56.55 -5.51
CA GLY A 25 7.53 55.49 -5.57
C GLY A 25 8.08 54.07 -5.82
N ILE A 26 7.15 53.12 -5.97
CA ILE A 26 7.40 51.68 -6.13
C ILE A 26 7.69 51.30 -7.60
N LYS A 27 8.34 50.15 -7.82
CA LYS A 27 8.86 49.71 -9.14
C LYS A 27 7.83 49.82 -10.29
N SER A 28 6.59 49.42 -10.05
CA SER A 28 5.52 49.45 -11.04
C SER A 28 5.17 50.87 -11.50
N ALA A 29 5.19 51.86 -10.59
CA ALA A 29 4.94 53.26 -10.92
C ALA A 29 6.09 53.86 -11.75
N LEU A 30 7.33 53.49 -11.43
CA LEU A 30 8.52 53.93 -12.17
C LEU A 30 8.54 53.38 -13.61
N ILE A 31 8.23 52.09 -13.78
CA ILE A 31 8.12 51.46 -15.10
C ILE A 31 7.04 52.12 -15.95
N ARG A 32 5.89 52.43 -15.33
CA ARG A 32 4.78 53.09 -16.03
C ARG A 32 5.20 54.48 -16.53
N ARG A 33 5.81 55.31 -15.68
CA ARG A 33 6.29 56.65 -16.10
C ARG A 33 7.31 56.59 -17.24
N LEU A 34 8.24 55.66 -17.19
CA LEU A 34 9.24 55.46 -18.25
C LEU A 34 8.59 55.01 -19.57
N SER A 35 7.62 54.11 -19.48
CA SER A 35 6.89 53.61 -20.65
C SER A 35 5.99 54.69 -21.26
N ASP A 36 5.36 55.52 -20.43
CA ASP A 36 4.51 56.62 -20.87
C ASP A 36 5.37 57.71 -21.56
N PHE A 37 6.55 58.02 -21.02
CA PHE A 37 7.48 58.99 -21.62
C PHE A 37 8.02 58.53 -22.99
N GLU A 38 8.31 57.24 -23.16
CA GLU A 38 8.74 56.71 -24.46
C GLU A 38 7.63 56.65 -25.50
N ALA A 39 6.38 56.41 -25.06
CA ALA A 39 5.23 56.45 -25.94
C ALA A 39 4.99 57.85 -26.53
N GLU A 40 5.38 58.89 -25.80
CA GLU A 40 5.24 60.29 -26.23
C GLU A 40 6.41 60.79 -27.12
N ASN A 41 7.55 60.08 -27.18
CA ASN A 41 8.73 60.52 -27.95
C ASN A 41 9.43 59.40 -28.77
N PRO A 42 8.81 58.89 -29.85
CA PRO A 42 9.28 57.71 -30.59
C PRO A 42 10.51 57.92 -31.52
N ALA A 43 11.24 59.04 -31.41
CA ALA A 43 12.28 59.42 -32.39
C ALA A 43 13.70 58.88 -32.12
N THR A 44 13.92 58.07 -31.08
CA THR A 44 15.27 57.56 -30.73
C THR A 44 15.38 56.05 -30.87
N GLN A 45 15.61 55.56 -32.10
CA GLN A 45 16.62 54.53 -32.40
C GLN A 45 16.64 54.12 -33.89
N ARG A 46 17.51 54.77 -34.67
CA ARG A 46 18.09 54.25 -35.92
C ARG A 46 19.56 54.66 -35.96
N LYS A 47 20.50 53.69 -35.86
CA LYS A 47 21.82 53.62 -36.54
C LYS A 47 22.77 52.59 -35.89
N LYS A 48 23.05 51.46 -36.57
CA LYS A 48 24.34 51.15 -37.25
C LYS A 48 24.39 49.68 -37.75
N ARG A 49 24.40 49.51 -39.09
CA ARG A 49 25.03 48.41 -39.88
C ARG A 49 26.57 48.61 -39.85
N ARG A 50 27.52 47.71 -40.15
CA ARG A 50 27.66 46.33 -40.70
C ARG A 50 29.14 45.92 -40.44
N ARG A 51 29.46 44.63 -40.31
CA ARG A 51 30.72 43.98 -40.79
C ARG A 51 30.49 42.45 -40.83
N GLU A 52 30.67 41.84 -42.01
CA GLU A 52 30.72 40.38 -42.21
C GLU A 52 32.14 39.87 -41.95
N PRO A 53 32.30 38.61 -41.49
CA PRO A 53 33.16 37.70 -42.24
C PRO A 53 32.61 36.25 -42.37
N LYS A 54 33.28 35.56 -43.30
CA LYS A 54 33.10 34.25 -43.94
C LYS A 54 32.77 33.03 -43.06
N ASP A 55 32.22 32.04 -43.78
CA ASP A 55 31.72 30.72 -43.40
C ASP A 55 32.68 29.88 -42.56
N ASP A 56 32.12 29.31 -41.48
CA ASP A 56 32.57 28.09 -40.80
C ASP A 56 31.34 27.47 -40.11
N ASP A 57 30.94 26.25 -40.49
CA ASP A 57 29.72 25.55 -40.02
C ASP A 57 29.65 25.37 -38.49
N ALA A 58 30.80 25.37 -37.82
CA ALA A 58 30.89 25.33 -36.35
C ALA A 58 30.29 26.59 -35.68
N THR A 59 30.27 27.73 -36.40
CA THR A 59 29.77 29.01 -35.88
C THR A 59 28.24 29.10 -35.96
N ALA A 60 27.60 28.36 -36.88
CA ALA A 60 26.15 28.38 -37.09
C ALA A 60 25.38 27.70 -35.94
N LEU A 61 25.86 26.56 -35.45
CA LEU A 61 25.24 25.84 -34.33
C LEU A 61 25.40 26.62 -32.99
N GLU A 62 26.54 27.26 -32.80
CA GLU A 62 26.85 28.06 -31.60
C GLU A 62 25.93 29.30 -31.51
N ASN A 63 25.62 29.91 -32.67
CA ASN A 63 24.68 31.02 -32.76
C ASN A 63 23.22 30.59 -32.54
N LEU A 64 22.81 29.43 -33.06
CA LEU A 64 21.48 28.86 -32.82
C LEU A 64 21.24 28.53 -31.34
N ARG A 65 22.26 28.08 -30.60
CA ARG A 65 22.16 27.80 -29.15
C ARG A 65 21.84 29.06 -28.31
N LYS A 66 22.28 30.23 -28.78
CA LYS A 66 22.09 31.53 -28.12
C LYS A 66 20.71 32.15 -28.40
N MET A 67 19.97 31.66 -29.40
CA MET A 67 18.65 32.20 -29.79
C MET A 67 17.53 31.83 -28.81
N GLY A 68 16.49 32.68 -28.76
CA GLY A 68 15.28 32.40 -27.99
C GLY A 68 14.43 31.30 -28.65
N VAL A 69 13.55 30.64 -27.88
CA VAL A 69 12.69 29.54 -28.40
C VAL A 69 11.83 29.98 -29.58
N ARG A 70 11.36 31.23 -29.58
CA ARG A 70 10.54 31.77 -30.68
C ARG A 70 11.35 31.88 -31.98
N GLU A 71 12.57 32.39 -31.90
CA GLU A 71 13.47 32.56 -33.06
C GLU A 71 13.97 31.19 -33.58
N LEU A 72 14.19 30.22 -32.68
CA LEU A 72 14.50 28.84 -33.06
C LEU A 72 13.36 28.15 -33.81
N ARG A 73 12.11 28.48 -33.48
CA ARG A 73 10.94 27.96 -34.19
C ARG A 73 10.84 28.53 -35.60
N GLU A 74 11.09 29.83 -35.76
CA GLU A 74 11.18 30.47 -37.07
C GLU A 74 12.33 29.89 -37.91
N ALA A 75 13.49 29.67 -37.29
CA ALA A 75 14.64 29.04 -37.94
C ALA A 75 14.41 27.58 -38.35
N ALA A 76 13.57 26.84 -37.60
CA ALA A 76 13.15 25.48 -37.92
C ALA A 76 12.20 25.44 -39.13
N VAL A 77 11.17 26.31 -39.13
CA VAL A 77 10.23 26.43 -40.25
C VAL A 77 10.95 26.82 -41.54
N ALA A 78 11.89 27.77 -41.46
CA ALA A 78 12.69 28.20 -42.61
C ALA A 78 13.59 27.10 -43.20
N ARG A 79 13.89 26.05 -42.43
CA ARG A 79 14.71 24.89 -42.85
C ARG A 79 13.89 23.63 -43.09
N GLY A 80 12.56 23.75 -43.13
CA GLY A 80 11.65 22.62 -43.42
C GLY A 80 11.54 21.58 -42.31
N VAL A 81 11.97 21.91 -41.08
CA VAL A 81 11.89 21.00 -39.93
C VAL A 81 10.80 21.43 -38.95
N SER A 82 10.19 20.44 -38.28
CA SER A 82 9.13 20.68 -37.31
C SER A 82 9.59 21.63 -36.20
N SER A 83 8.82 22.70 -35.99
CA SER A 83 9.06 23.71 -34.96
C SER A 83 8.46 23.36 -33.60
N ASP A 84 7.87 22.17 -33.44
CA ASP A 84 7.25 21.74 -32.19
C ASP A 84 8.23 21.13 -31.18
N GLY A 85 7.99 21.30 -29.88
CA GLY A 85 8.84 20.76 -28.82
C GLY A 85 9.67 21.79 -28.03
N THR A 86 10.58 21.28 -27.21
CA THR A 86 11.44 22.08 -26.33
C THR A 86 12.60 22.74 -27.10
N LYS A 87 13.25 23.77 -26.53
CA LYS A 87 14.39 24.48 -27.16
C LYS A 87 15.48 23.50 -27.64
N LYS A 88 15.73 22.46 -26.84
CA LYS A 88 16.75 21.44 -27.09
C LYS A 88 16.37 20.53 -28.26
N GLU A 89 15.11 20.07 -28.31
CA GLU A 89 14.60 19.22 -29.40
C GLU A 89 14.60 19.94 -30.76
N ILE A 90 14.25 21.23 -30.78
CA ILE A 90 14.27 22.05 -32.00
C ILE A 90 15.71 22.25 -32.48
N LEU A 91 16.65 22.48 -31.54
CA LEU A 91 18.09 22.60 -31.84
C LEU A 91 18.68 21.30 -32.40
N GLU A 92 18.34 20.16 -31.82
CA GLU A 92 18.79 18.84 -32.30
C GLU A 92 18.29 18.57 -33.72
N ARG A 93 17.03 18.89 -34.03
CA ARG A 93 16.49 18.72 -35.39
C ARG A 93 17.12 19.66 -36.43
N ILE A 94 17.35 20.93 -36.06
CA ILE A 94 18.05 21.86 -36.95
C ILE A 94 19.51 21.41 -37.17
N ALA A 95 20.17 20.85 -36.15
CA ALA A 95 21.54 20.36 -36.26
C ALA A 95 21.68 19.16 -37.20
N VAL A 96 20.71 18.25 -37.21
CA VAL A 96 20.66 17.10 -38.14
C VAL A 96 20.61 17.58 -39.59
N VAL A 97 19.74 18.55 -39.90
CA VAL A 97 19.62 19.08 -41.27
C VAL A 97 20.88 19.82 -41.73
N ILE A 98 21.56 20.53 -40.82
CA ILE A 98 22.84 21.20 -41.13
C ILE A 98 23.92 20.16 -41.47
N GLN A 99 23.94 19.01 -40.78
CA GLN A 99 24.89 17.92 -41.06
C GLN A 99 24.56 17.16 -42.36
N GLU A 100 23.28 17.02 -42.71
CA GLU A 100 22.83 16.35 -43.93
C GLU A 100 23.08 17.18 -45.20
N THR A 101 23.03 18.52 -45.12
CA THR A 101 23.33 19.40 -46.27
C THR A 101 24.81 19.51 -46.62
N GLY A 102 25.71 19.02 -45.77
CA GLY A 102 27.17 19.09 -45.97
C GLY A 102 27.76 17.93 -46.77
N SER A 103 26.97 16.91 -47.13
CA SER A 103 27.54 15.67 -47.67
C SER A 103 26.63 15.00 -48.69
N MET A 104 26.55 15.53 -49.92
CA MET A 104 26.39 14.73 -51.15
C MET A 104 26.76 15.56 -52.40
N GLY A 105 27.89 15.20 -53.02
CA GLY A 105 28.17 15.43 -54.43
C GLY A 105 28.07 14.11 -55.19
N ASP A 106 27.50 14.19 -56.40
CA ASP A 106 27.41 13.23 -57.51
C ASP A 106 26.58 11.93 -57.40
N GLY A 107 25.50 11.88 -58.20
CA GLY A 107 25.31 10.80 -59.20
C GLY A 107 24.08 9.86 -59.08
N VAL A 108 23.05 10.14 -59.92
CA VAL A 108 22.20 9.27 -60.82
C VAL A 108 22.03 7.76 -60.47
N VAL A 109 20.90 7.01 -60.60
CA VAL A 109 19.73 6.87 -61.52
C VAL A 109 18.69 6.04 -60.70
N GLN A 110 17.34 6.12 -60.79
CA GLN A 110 16.54 5.56 -61.88
C GLN A 110 15.02 5.81 -61.74
N ASP A 111 14.48 6.39 -62.82
CA ASP A 111 13.22 6.20 -63.54
C ASP A 111 11.88 5.96 -62.82
N LEU A 112 10.96 6.90 -63.10
CA LEU A 112 9.51 6.74 -63.04
C LEU A 112 8.90 7.21 -64.37
N GLN A 113 7.81 6.54 -64.74
CA GLN A 113 6.69 6.90 -65.65
C GLN A 113 6.60 6.07 -66.93
N VAL A 114 5.43 5.58 -67.38
CA VAL A 114 4.02 5.55 -66.94
C VAL A 114 3.32 4.56 -67.88
N LYS A 115 2.26 3.86 -67.42
CA LYS A 115 0.96 3.61 -68.10
C LYS A 115 0.14 2.62 -67.28
N ASN A 116 -0.96 3.07 -66.67
CA ASN A 116 -2.36 3.05 -67.13
C ASN A 116 -3.06 1.73 -66.80
N GLU A 117 -4.07 1.78 -65.91
CA GLU A 117 -5.47 1.44 -66.20
C GLU A 117 -6.32 1.59 -64.93
N GLU A 118 -7.47 2.25 -65.08
CA GLU A 118 -8.57 2.27 -64.11
C GLU A 118 -9.35 0.95 -64.21
N VAL A 119 -9.88 0.46 -63.08
CA VAL A 119 -11.33 0.24 -62.83
C VAL A 119 -11.51 -0.52 -61.49
N GLU A 120 -12.57 -0.10 -60.77
CA GLU A 120 -13.29 -0.74 -59.67
C GLU A 120 -12.90 -0.43 -58.20
N SER A 121 -13.63 0.56 -57.66
CA SER A 121 -14.60 0.40 -56.58
C SER A 121 -14.17 -0.45 -55.37
N ASP A 122 -13.69 0.21 -54.31
CA ASP A 122 -14.36 0.02 -53.03
C ASP A 122 -14.07 1.13 -52.01
N CYS A 123 -15.10 1.43 -51.25
CA CYS A 123 -15.24 2.42 -50.21
C CYS A 123 -14.15 2.34 -49.11
N LEU A 124 -13.25 3.35 -49.06
CA LEU A 124 -12.24 3.49 -48.00
C LEU A 124 -12.74 4.37 -46.83
N ASN A 125 -13.52 3.72 -45.96
CA ASN A 125 -13.68 3.87 -44.51
C ASN A 125 -13.74 5.28 -43.87
N THR A 126 -14.96 5.81 -43.77
CA THR A 126 -15.40 6.85 -42.81
C THR A 126 -15.01 6.56 -41.35
N VAL A 127 -14.91 5.28 -40.99
CA VAL A 127 -14.48 4.79 -39.67
C VAL A 127 -13.08 5.27 -39.29
N SER A 128 -12.15 5.36 -40.27
CA SER A 128 -10.77 5.84 -40.05
C SER A 128 -10.72 7.31 -39.63
N ALA A 129 -11.56 8.16 -40.25
CA ALA A 129 -11.58 9.60 -39.96
C ALA A 129 -12.12 9.92 -38.56
N ILE A 130 -13.11 9.18 -38.08
CA ILE A 130 -13.69 9.35 -36.74
C ILE A 130 -12.68 8.93 -35.67
N GLU A 131 -11.93 7.86 -35.91
CA GLU A 131 -10.87 7.40 -35.00
C GLU A 131 -9.72 8.40 -34.86
N ILE A 132 -9.36 9.07 -35.96
CA ILE A 132 -8.37 10.14 -35.97
C ILE A 132 -8.85 11.34 -35.14
N LEU A 133 -10.13 11.73 -35.26
CA LEU A 133 -10.71 12.82 -34.48
C LEU A 133 -10.77 12.51 -32.97
N LYS A 134 -11.06 11.26 -32.58
CA LYS A 134 -11.10 10.85 -31.16
C LYS A 134 -9.74 11.00 -30.47
N LYS A 135 -8.64 10.77 -31.22
CA LYS A 135 -7.25 10.87 -30.75
C LYS A 135 -6.74 12.31 -30.62
N MET A 136 -7.43 13.30 -31.21
CA MET A 136 -7.00 14.71 -31.18
C MET A 136 -7.27 15.42 -29.84
N GLY A 137 -6.43 16.40 -29.51
CA GLY A 137 -6.63 17.31 -28.38
C GLY A 137 -7.67 18.40 -28.66
N VAL A 138 -8.17 19.07 -27.61
CA VAL A 138 -9.21 20.12 -27.74
C VAL A 138 -8.80 21.26 -28.69
N LYS A 139 -7.51 21.63 -28.72
CA LYS A 139 -7.01 22.67 -29.63
C LYS A 139 -7.08 22.23 -31.10
N GLU A 140 -6.72 20.99 -31.38
CA GLU A 140 -6.75 20.39 -32.73
C GLU A 140 -8.18 20.21 -33.20
N LEU A 141 -9.08 19.76 -32.33
CA LEU A 141 -10.52 19.64 -32.63
C LEU A 141 -11.14 21.01 -32.95
N ARG A 142 -10.77 22.08 -32.24
CA ARG A 142 -11.24 23.45 -32.58
C ARG A 142 -10.71 23.93 -33.93
N GLN A 143 -9.51 23.48 -34.31
CA GLN A 143 -8.94 23.78 -35.62
C GLN A 143 -9.67 23.02 -36.73
N GLN A 144 -9.96 21.73 -36.52
CA GLN A 144 -10.74 20.90 -37.43
C GLN A 144 -12.19 21.37 -37.58
N ALA A 145 -12.81 21.86 -36.49
CA ALA A 145 -14.10 22.54 -36.52
C ALA A 145 -14.04 23.84 -37.32
N GLY A 146 -12.96 24.61 -37.16
CA GLY A 146 -12.73 25.81 -37.95
C GLY A 146 -12.63 25.57 -39.45
N ILE A 147 -11.90 24.53 -39.84
CA ILE A 147 -11.71 24.15 -41.25
C ILE A 147 -13.03 23.70 -41.88
N ARG A 148 -13.92 23.07 -41.10
CA ARG A 148 -15.23 22.55 -41.56
C ARG A 148 -16.40 23.52 -41.35
N GLY A 149 -16.14 24.76 -40.93
CA GLY A 149 -17.18 25.77 -40.71
C GLY A 149 -18.10 25.51 -39.51
N ILE A 150 -17.66 24.69 -38.55
CA ILE A 150 -18.41 24.28 -37.37
C ILE A 150 -18.00 25.14 -36.16
N SER A 151 -18.92 25.36 -35.22
CA SER A 151 -18.63 26.15 -34.01
C SER A 151 -17.42 25.62 -33.23
N LYS A 152 -16.48 26.51 -32.93
CA LYS A 152 -15.22 26.23 -32.22
C LYS A 152 -15.38 26.21 -30.68
N SER A 153 -16.57 26.51 -30.16
CA SER A 153 -16.84 26.55 -28.72
C SER A 153 -17.40 25.22 -28.22
N GLY A 154 -17.01 24.86 -26.99
CA GLY A 154 -17.47 23.66 -26.30
C GLY A 154 -16.36 22.82 -25.66
N THR A 155 -16.80 21.80 -24.93
CA THR A 155 -15.95 20.75 -24.34
C THR A 155 -15.42 19.79 -25.42
N LYS A 156 -14.42 18.94 -25.10
CA LYS A 156 -13.85 17.98 -26.06
C LYS A 156 -14.93 17.11 -26.71
N ARG A 157 -15.88 16.65 -25.88
CA ARG A 157 -17.01 15.80 -26.29
C ARG A 157 -17.95 16.52 -27.25
N GLU A 158 -18.37 17.74 -26.91
CA GLU A 158 -19.24 18.55 -27.77
C GLU A 158 -18.62 18.88 -29.13
N LEU A 159 -17.29 19.11 -29.18
CA LEU A 159 -16.58 19.35 -30.44
C LEU A 159 -16.49 18.09 -31.30
N LEU A 160 -16.27 16.92 -30.67
CA LEU A 160 -16.24 15.63 -31.33
C LEU A 160 -17.61 15.23 -31.87
N GLU A 161 -18.69 15.43 -31.11
CA GLU A 161 -20.07 15.19 -31.55
C GLU A 161 -20.42 16.05 -32.76
N LYS A 162 -20.12 17.36 -32.71
CA LYS A 162 -20.37 18.26 -33.85
C LYS A 162 -19.56 17.89 -35.09
N LEU A 163 -18.29 17.48 -34.92
CA LEU A 163 -17.42 17.09 -36.02
C LEU A 163 -17.78 15.72 -36.62
N THR A 164 -18.24 14.79 -35.79
CA THR A 164 -18.67 13.45 -36.21
C THR A 164 -20.02 13.51 -36.90
N ALA A 165 -20.96 14.33 -36.40
CA ALA A 165 -22.25 14.58 -37.04
C ALA A 165 -22.11 15.19 -38.45
N ALA A 166 -21.08 16.00 -38.69
CA ALA A 166 -20.79 16.58 -40.01
C ALA A 166 -20.18 15.59 -41.01
N LEU A 167 -19.80 14.37 -40.58
CA LEU A 167 -19.27 13.30 -41.44
C LEU A 167 -20.34 12.29 -41.90
N GLY A 168 -21.60 12.46 -41.47
CA GLY A 168 -22.75 11.79 -42.07
C GLY A 168 -22.92 10.30 -41.71
N GLU A 169 -23.26 10.01 -40.45
CA GLU A 169 -24.23 8.96 -40.05
C GLU A 169 -24.56 9.11 -38.55
N LYS A 170 -25.81 8.81 -38.17
CA LYS A 170 -26.29 8.82 -36.78
C LYS A 170 -26.06 7.43 -36.16
N GLU A 171 -25.00 7.27 -35.39
CA GLU A 171 -24.94 6.23 -34.35
C GLU A 171 -25.21 6.86 -32.98
N ASP A 172 -26.04 6.18 -32.20
CA ASP A 172 -26.44 6.54 -30.85
C ASP A 172 -25.21 6.40 -29.93
N ILE A 173 -24.71 7.52 -29.41
CA ILE A 173 -23.59 7.53 -28.47
C ILE A 173 -24.15 7.16 -27.10
N THR A 174 -24.42 5.86 -26.92
CA THR A 174 -24.55 5.28 -25.58
C THR A 174 -23.15 5.18 -24.98
N GLU A 175 -22.99 5.76 -23.80
CA GLU A 175 -21.75 5.81 -23.04
C GLU A 175 -21.33 4.39 -22.58
N ASP A 176 -20.71 3.62 -23.48
CA ASP A 176 -19.68 2.68 -23.06
C ASP A 176 -18.43 3.50 -22.73
N VAL A 177 -18.39 3.99 -21.49
CA VAL A 177 -17.12 4.39 -20.87
C VAL A 177 -16.32 3.10 -20.66
N LYS A 178 -15.73 2.57 -21.74
CA LYS A 178 -14.40 1.99 -21.64
C LYS A 178 -13.51 3.12 -21.16
N VAL A 179 -13.32 3.17 -19.85
CA VAL A 179 -12.11 3.72 -19.27
C VAL A 179 -10.99 2.94 -19.94
N GLU A 180 -10.48 3.44 -21.06
CA GLU A 180 -9.09 3.21 -21.41
C GLU A 180 -8.33 3.74 -20.20
N GLU A 181 -8.06 2.83 -19.26
CA GLU A 181 -6.88 2.91 -18.44
C GLU A 181 -5.77 3.20 -19.45
N VAL A 182 -5.35 4.45 -19.51
CA VAL A 182 -3.96 4.75 -19.74
C VAL A 182 -3.25 3.97 -18.64
N VAL A 183 -2.94 2.72 -18.93
CA VAL A 183 -1.90 1.96 -18.27
C VAL A 183 -0.68 2.82 -18.52
N ARG A 184 -0.44 3.77 -17.61
CA ARG A 184 0.93 4.03 -17.21
C ARG A 184 1.42 2.63 -16.88
N GLN A 185 2.26 2.07 -17.73
CA GLN A 185 3.12 1.00 -17.30
C GLN A 185 3.83 1.57 -16.07
N GLU A 186 3.29 1.30 -14.88
CA GLU A 186 4.00 1.51 -13.65
C GLU A 186 5.22 0.61 -13.81
N LYS A 187 6.36 1.24 -14.10
CA LYS A 187 7.64 0.57 -14.12
C LYS A 187 7.73 -0.22 -12.82
N LEU A 188 7.91 -1.53 -12.95
CA LEU A 188 8.27 -2.45 -11.88
C LEU A 188 9.14 -1.72 -10.84
N VAL A 189 8.66 -1.65 -9.60
CA VAL A 189 9.45 -1.06 -8.51
C VAL A 189 10.43 -2.12 -8.05
N THR A 190 11.56 -2.20 -8.73
CA THR A 190 12.66 -3.07 -8.33
C THR A 190 13.45 -2.41 -7.21
N ALA A 191 13.43 -3.05 -6.04
CA ALA A 191 14.31 -2.73 -4.93
C ALA A 191 15.66 -3.39 -5.20
N THR A 192 16.67 -2.60 -5.58
CA THR A 192 18.02 -3.09 -5.87
C THR A 192 18.78 -3.21 -4.55
N LYS A 193 19.08 -4.44 -4.12
CA LYS A 193 20.03 -4.70 -3.03
C LYS A 193 21.44 -4.76 -3.64
N LYS A 194 22.30 -3.82 -3.24
CA LYS A 194 23.74 -3.86 -3.48
C LYS A 194 24.43 -3.49 -2.17
N GLY A 195 25.27 -4.37 -1.65
CA GLY A 195 25.86 -4.24 -0.30
C GLY A 195 24.89 -4.61 0.83
N ALA A 196 25.18 -4.12 2.05
CA ALA A 196 24.44 -4.51 3.27
C ALA A 196 23.05 -3.88 3.42
N ALA A 197 22.72 -2.84 2.65
CA ALA A 197 21.41 -2.19 2.69
C ALA A 197 20.82 -1.98 1.29
N VAL A 198 19.49 -2.03 1.23
CA VAL A 198 18.73 -1.79 0.01
C VAL A 198 18.71 -0.29 -0.28
N LEU A 199 19.05 0.08 -1.52
CA LEU A 199 18.97 1.46 -1.99
C LEU A 199 17.52 1.96 -2.00
N ASP A 200 17.34 3.26 -1.75
CA ASP A 200 16.02 3.87 -1.82
C ASP A 200 15.39 3.66 -3.21
N GLN A 201 14.14 3.19 -3.22
CA GLN A 201 13.42 2.89 -4.46
C GLN A 201 13.25 4.10 -5.40
N TRP A 202 13.34 5.32 -4.89
CA TRP A 202 13.21 6.56 -5.65
C TRP A 202 14.54 7.22 -6.01
N LEU A 203 15.67 6.58 -5.68
CA LEU A 203 16.97 6.96 -6.20
C LEU A 203 16.98 6.83 -7.74
N PRO A 204 17.56 7.78 -8.50
CA PRO A 204 17.58 7.67 -9.96
C PRO A 204 18.32 6.41 -10.43
N GLU A 205 17.82 5.77 -11.49
CA GLU A 205 18.25 4.44 -11.96
C GLU A 205 19.75 4.37 -12.26
N GLN A 206 20.32 5.45 -12.81
CA GLN A 206 21.76 5.56 -13.08
C GLN A 206 22.63 5.32 -11.84
N TYR A 207 22.17 5.75 -10.66
CA TYR A 207 22.90 5.55 -9.40
C TYR A 207 22.61 4.17 -8.82
N LYS A 208 21.38 3.66 -8.94
CA LYS A 208 21.06 2.28 -8.53
C LYS A 208 21.90 1.24 -9.28
N ALA A 209 22.25 1.53 -10.53
CA ALA A 209 23.08 0.66 -11.35
C ALA A 209 24.57 0.68 -10.96
N THR A 210 25.07 1.71 -10.28
CA THR A 210 26.52 1.96 -10.13
C THR A 210 26.98 2.33 -8.70
N TYR A 211 26.06 2.34 -7.74
CA TYR A 211 26.33 2.66 -6.34
C TYR A 211 25.72 1.60 -5.42
N HIS A 212 26.26 1.52 -4.21
CA HIS A 212 25.73 0.78 -3.07
C HIS A 212 25.71 1.68 -1.82
N VAL A 213 25.02 1.25 -0.76
CA VAL A 213 25.03 1.97 0.52
C VAL A 213 26.40 1.83 1.16
N LEU A 214 27.01 2.95 1.55
CA LEU A 214 28.31 2.99 2.21
C LEU A 214 28.26 2.26 3.56
N GLN A 215 29.23 1.37 3.77
CA GLN A 215 29.41 0.63 5.00
C GLN A 215 30.85 0.77 5.49
N ARG A 216 31.03 1.12 6.76
CA ARG A 216 32.35 1.18 7.41
C ARG A 216 32.37 0.24 8.62
N GLY A 217 33.06 -0.89 8.50
CA GLY A 217 33.04 -1.94 9.52
C GLY A 217 31.61 -2.47 9.73
N SER A 218 31.08 -2.38 10.94
CA SER A 218 29.69 -2.75 11.27
C SER A 218 28.68 -1.63 11.01
N ASP A 219 29.12 -0.42 10.68
CA ASP A 219 28.24 0.73 10.54
C ASP A 219 27.76 0.89 9.10
N ILE A 220 26.46 0.67 8.90
CA ILE A 220 25.75 0.90 7.64
C ILE A 220 25.19 2.32 7.67
N TYR A 221 25.60 3.18 6.74
CA TYR A 221 25.15 4.58 6.70
C TYR A 221 23.81 4.74 5.96
N ASP A 222 22.76 4.17 6.55
CA ASP A 222 21.36 4.25 6.14
C ASP A 222 20.50 4.61 7.35
N ALA A 223 19.70 5.67 7.25
CA ALA A 223 18.81 6.11 8.32
C ALA A 223 17.42 6.41 7.79
N THR A 224 16.41 5.72 8.33
CA THR A 224 15.00 6.05 8.14
C THR A 224 14.46 6.69 9.41
N LEU A 225 13.99 7.93 9.30
CA LEU A 225 13.50 8.72 10.41
C LEU A 225 12.01 9.01 10.25
N ASN A 226 11.28 9.06 11.35
CA ASN A 226 9.85 9.37 11.37
C ASN A 226 9.52 10.39 12.45
N GLN A 227 8.47 11.17 12.21
CA GLN A 227 7.95 12.18 13.13
C GLN A 227 6.45 12.34 12.94
N THR A 228 5.70 12.08 14.01
CA THR A 228 4.28 12.37 14.07
C THR A 228 3.95 13.26 15.27
N ASN A 229 3.23 14.35 14.99
CA ASN A 229 2.63 15.21 16.00
C ASN A 229 1.17 15.45 15.61
N VAL A 230 0.27 14.91 16.42
CA VAL A 230 -1.16 14.90 16.13
C VAL A 230 -1.77 16.31 16.21
N GLY A 231 -1.42 17.08 17.25
CA GLY A 231 -1.90 18.45 17.43
C GLY A 231 -1.49 19.38 16.30
N ASP A 232 -0.25 19.26 15.82
CA ASP A 232 0.29 20.09 14.73
C ASP A 232 0.00 19.52 13.32
N ASN A 233 -0.81 18.46 13.22
CA ASN A 233 -1.13 17.77 11.96
C ASN A 233 0.09 17.31 11.14
N ASN A 234 1.18 16.96 11.82
CA ASN A 234 2.43 16.52 11.22
C ASN A 234 2.51 14.98 11.24
N ASN A 235 2.82 14.39 10.09
CA ASN A 235 3.18 12.98 9.93
C ASN A 235 4.20 12.91 8.79
N LYS A 236 5.49 12.86 9.12
CA LYS A 236 6.60 13.12 8.19
C LYS A 236 7.69 12.07 8.34
N TYR A 237 8.27 11.67 7.22
CA TYR A 237 9.49 10.85 7.20
C TYR A 237 10.68 11.62 6.63
N TYR A 238 11.88 11.15 6.96
CA TYR A 238 13.14 11.59 6.38
C TYR A 238 14.08 10.38 6.22
N ILE A 239 14.59 10.16 5.02
CA ILE A 239 15.55 9.10 4.69
C ILE A 239 16.88 9.76 4.34
N ILE A 240 17.96 9.16 4.84
CA ILE A 240 19.35 9.58 4.60
C ILE A 240 20.13 8.32 4.21
N GLN A 241 20.79 8.32 3.05
CA GLN A 241 21.68 7.24 2.61
C GLN A 241 23.01 7.83 2.16
N ALA A 242 24.12 7.41 2.76
CA ALA A 242 25.44 7.62 2.17
C ALA A 242 25.71 6.51 1.16
N LEU A 243 26.17 6.88 -0.02
CA LEU A 243 26.36 5.98 -1.15
C LEU A 243 27.81 6.00 -1.58
N GLU A 244 28.34 4.83 -1.93
CA GLU A 244 29.66 4.65 -2.52
C GLU A 244 29.50 4.07 -3.92
N SER A 245 30.29 4.56 -4.89
CA SER A 245 30.26 4.00 -6.24
C SER A 245 30.92 2.62 -6.26
N ASP A 246 30.39 1.71 -7.06
CA ASP A 246 30.88 0.33 -7.17
C ASP A 246 32.32 0.23 -7.70
N ASN A 247 32.80 1.26 -8.40
CA ASN A 247 34.20 1.38 -8.84
C ASN A 247 35.12 2.06 -7.80
N GLY A 248 34.58 2.45 -6.65
CA GLY A 248 35.28 3.14 -5.57
C GLY A 248 35.60 4.61 -5.85
N GLY A 249 35.93 5.35 -4.79
CA GLY A 249 36.53 6.68 -4.88
C GLY A 249 35.57 7.85 -5.16
N THR A 250 34.29 7.59 -5.39
CA THR A 250 33.25 8.63 -5.48
C THR A 250 32.09 8.31 -4.54
N PHE A 251 31.70 9.29 -3.72
CA PHE A 251 30.66 9.14 -2.72
C PHE A 251 29.55 10.18 -2.91
N MET A 252 28.33 9.83 -2.52
CA MET A 252 27.15 10.71 -2.57
C MET A 252 26.36 10.59 -1.27
N VAL A 253 25.56 11.61 -0.94
CA VAL A 253 24.56 11.51 0.14
C VAL A 253 23.19 11.82 -0.41
N TYR A 254 22.29 10.83 -0.34
CA TYR A 254 20.91 10.93 -0.77
C TYR A 254 19.99 11.24 0.41
N ASN A 255 19.18 12.28 0.26
CA ASN A 255 18.14 12.66 1.22
C ASN A 255 16.77 12.58 0.55
N ARG A 256 15.77 11.97 1.21
CA ARG A 256 14.38 11.98 0.76
C ARG A 256 13.44 12.25 1.93
N TRP A 257 12.49 13.16 1.75
CA TRP A 257 11.59 13.56 2.84
C TRP A 257 10.21 13.95 2.35
N GLY A 258 9.23 13.78 3.20
CA GLY A 258 7.85 14.13 2.87
C GLY A 258 6.87 13.65 3.91
N ARG A 259 5.60 13.64 3.52
CA ARG A 259 4.53 13.04 4.32
C ARG A 259 4.60 11.51 4.22
N VAL A 260 4.41 10.81 5.34
CA VAL A 260 4.43 9.33 5.33
C VAL A 260 3.39 8.80 4.35
N GLY A 261 3.80 7.83 3.53
CA GLY A 261 2.96 7.26 2.47
C GLY A 261 2.99 8.00 1.12
N VAL A 262 3.78 9.07 0.96
CA VAL A 262 4.00 9.71 -0.36
C VAL A 262 5.48 9.82 -0.70
N LYS A 263 5.80 9.85 -2.00
CA LYS A 263 7.18 9.92 -2.52
C LYS A 263 8.00 11.09 -1.95
N GLY A 264 7.37 12.22 -1.67
CA GLY A 264 8.04 13.39 -1.11
C GLY A 264 9.02 14.07 -2.08
N GLN A 265 9.90 14.91 -1.53
CA GLN A 265 11.02 15.56 -2.22
C GLN A 265 12.31 14.78 -1.96
N SER A 266 13.27 14.90 -2.87
CA SER A 266 14.59 14.28 -2.71
C SER A 266 15.71 15.22 -3.15
N LYS A 267 16.90 15.02 -2.58
CA LYS A 267 18.12 15.74 -2.96
C LYS A 267 19.33 14.81 -2.87
N LEU A 268 20.15 14.82 -3.90
CA LEU A 268 21.46 14.17 -3.92
C LEU A 268 22.54 15.22 -3.66
N HIS A 269 23.47 14.91 -2.77
CA HIS A 269 24.59 15.74 -2.38
C HIS A 269 25.89 15.07 -2.82
N GLY A 270 26.87 15.87 -3.27
CA GLY A 270 28.13 15.40 -3.83
C GLY A 270 28.32 15.82 -5.29
N PRO A 271 29.25 15.19 -6.03
CA PRO A 271 30.12 14.10 -5.59
C PRO A 271 31.09 14.53 -4.48
N TYR A 272 31.36 13.63 -3.54
CA TYR A 272 32.44 13.74 -2.59
C TYR A 272 33.58 12.83 -3.03
N THR A 273 34.82 13.32 -2.95
CA THR A 273 36.04 12.58 -3.30
C THR A 273 36.64 11.83 -2.13
N SER A 274 36.09 12.00 -0.92
CA SER A 274 36.52 11.30 0.29
C SER A 274 35.33 10.68 1.00
N GLU A 275 35.52 9.45 1.48
CA GLU A 275 34.54 8.71 2.28
C GLU A 275 34.11 9.53 3.51
N GLN A 276 35.09 10.09 4.23
CA GLN A 276 34.84 10.91 5.42
C GLN A 276 34.01 12.16 5.10
N GLY A 277 34.12 12.73 3.89
CA GLY A 277 33.29 13.85 3.46
C GLY A 277 31.80 13.49 3.37
N ALA A 278 31.49 12.33 2.81
CA ALA A 278 30.11 11.82 2.73
C ALA A 278 29.58 11.43 4.11
N ILE A 279 30.40 10.76 4.94
CA ILE A 279 30.05 10.42 6.32
C ILE A 279 29.73 11.69 7.12
N ASN A 280 30.54 12.74 7.00
CA ASN A 280 30.30 14.01 7.70
C ASN A 280 28.97 14.65 7.28
N GLU A 281 28.64 14.71 5.99
CA GLU A 281 27.33 15.24 5.54
C GLU A 281 26.17 14.39 6.09
N PHE A 282 26.30 13.06 6.07
CA PHE A 282 25.32 12.15 6.63
C PHE A 282 25.09 12.42 8.12
N GLU A 283 26.15 12.43 8.93
CA GLU A 283 26.08 12.59 10.38
C GLU A 283 25.59 13.98 10.77
N LEU A 284 26.02 15.03 10.05
CA LEU A 284 25.50 16.38 10.21
C LEU A 284 23.99 16.43 9.93
N LYS A 285 23.52 15.77 8.86
CA LYS A 285 22.10 15.72 8.55
C LYS A 285 21.33 14.97 9.63
N PHE A 286 21.80 13.79 10.02
CA PHE A 286 21.20 12.99 11.08
C PHE A 286 21.06 13.81 12.36
N ARG A 287 22.16 14.38 12.86
CA ARG A 287 22.16 15.23 14.08
C ARG A 287 21.25 16.45 13.95
N SER A 288 21.18 17.08 12.77
CA SER A 288 20.28 18.22 12.55
C SER A 288 18.79 17.84 12.71
N LYS A 289 18.42 16.61 12.36
CA LYS A 289 17.04 16.11 12.39
C LYS A 289 16.65 15.44 13.70
N THR A 290 17.59 14.77 14.36
CA THR A 290 17.35 13.94 15.55
C THR A 290 17.89 14.54 16.83
N LYS A 291 18.82 15.51 16.75
CA LYS A 291 19.65 16.01 17.86
C LYS A 291 20.59 14.98 18.51
N ASN A 292 20.66 13.77 17.94
CA ASN A 292 21.54 12.70 18.40
C ASN A 292 22.79 12.61 17.51
N HIS A 293 23.89 12.10 18.06
CA HIS A 293 25.06 11.70 17.27
C HIS A 293 24.82 10.33 16.64
N TRP A 294 25.37 10.10 15.44
CA TRP A 294 25.24 8.82 14.75
C TRP A 294 25.95 7.68 15.47
N SER A 295 27.10 7.97 16.10
CA SER A 295 27.82 7.02 16.96
C SER A 295 26.96 6.49 18.11
N ASP A 296 26.11 7.36 18.65
CA ASP A 296 25.34 7.09 19.87
C ASP A 296 23.91 6.60 19.56
N ARG A 297 23.63 6.27 18.28
CA ARG A 297 22.29 5.87 17.81
C ARG A 297 21.71 4.65 18.51
N LYS A 298 22.55 3.79 19.09
CA LYS A 298 22.10 2.65 19.93
C LYS A 298 21.49 3.10 21.26
N GLN A 299 21.85 4.29 21.73
CA GLN A 299 21.31 4.97 22.92
C GLN A 299 20.49 6.19 22.50
N PHE A 300 19.67 6.04 21.46
CA PHE A 300 18.89 7.14 20.88
C PHE A 300 17.99 7.81 21.93
N ILE A 301 18.12 9.13 22.10
CA ILE A 301 17.30 9.93 23.00
C ILE A 301 16.21 10.64 22.18
N TYR A 302 14.95 10.43 22.55
CA TYR A 302 13.85 11.17 21.96
C TYR A 302 13.91 12.64 22.35
N HIS A 303 13.78 13.53 21.36
CA HIS A 303 13.61 14.97 21.59
C HIS A 303 12.26 15.43 21.02
N SER A 304 11.51 16.18 21.82
CA SER A 304 10.22 16.73 21.39
C SER A 304 10.35 17.52 20.09
N LYS A 305 9.39 17.32 19.18
CA LYS A 305 9.35 17.94 17.84
C LYS A 305 10.58 17.65 16.95
N CYS A 306 11.38 16.64 17.28
CA CYS A 306 12.45 16.13 16.41
C CYS A 306 12.05 14.80 15.76
N TYR A 307 12.83 14.34 14.78
CA TYR A 307 12.62 13.04 14.16
C TYR A 307 13.17 11.92 15.06
N THR A 308 12.52 10.77 15.04
CA THR A 308 12.95 9.54 15.72
C THR A 308 13.51 8.56 14.71
N LEU A 309 14.60 7.89 15.06
CA LEU A 309 15.17 6.81 14.24
C LEU A 309 14.28 5.58 14.31
N LEU A 310 13.90 5.05 13.14
CA LEU A 310 13.32 3.72 13.03
C LEU A 310 14.46 2.73 12.88
N GLU A 311 14.59 1.81 13.83
CA GLU A 311 15.59 0.75 13.76
C GLU A 311 15.21 -0.23 12.66
N MET A 312 16.12 -0.38 11.71
CA MET A 312 15.94 -1.26 10.56
C MET A 312 16.78 -2.52 10.76
N ASP A 313 16.17 -3.69 10.57
CA ASP A 313 16.88 -4.97 10.63
C ASP A 313 17.56 -5.25 9.27
N TYR A 314 18.89 -5.24 9.25
CA TYR A 314 19.72 -5.53 8.08
C TYR A 314 20.33 -6.95 8.17
N GLU A 315 20.12 -7.66 9.28
CA GLU A 315 20.72 -8.98 9.53
C GLU A 315 20.01 -10.05 8.68
N GLY A 316 20.80 -10.76 7.87
CA GLY A 316 20.35 -11.64 6.78
C GLY A 316 21.06 -11.38 5.44
N SER A 317 22.22 -10.72 5.44
CA SER A 317 22.85 -10.18 4.20
C SER A 317 24.36 -10.39 4.13
N GLN A 318 24.92 -11.44 4.74
CA GLN A 318 26.30 -11.84 4.51
C GLN A 318 26.39 -12.69 3.23
N GLY A 319 26.02 -12.10 2.10
CA GLY A 319 26.26 -12.66 0.77
C GLY A 319 27.38 -11.87 0.12
N THR A 320 28.61 -12.39 0.14
CA THR A 320 29.70 -11.89 -0.69
C THR A 320 29.45 -12.35 -2.13
N GLY A 321 28.51 -11.70 -2.80
CA GLY A 321 28.14 -11.98 -4.18
C GLY A 321 27.51 -10.75 -4.82
N ASN A 322 28.16 -10.23 -5.85
CA ASN A 322 27.63 -9.15 -6.70
C ASN A 322 26.47 -9.68 -7.58
N GLU A 323 25.36 -10.07 -6.98
CA GLU A 323 24.14 -10.44 -7.72
C GLU A 323 22.97 -9.54 -7.34
N ALA A 324 22.40 -8.89 -8.36
CA ALA A 324 21.23 -8.04 -8.22
C ALA A 324 19.98 -8.88 -7.95
N VAL A 325 19.68 -9.17 -6.69
CA VAL A 325 18.43 -9.82 -6.30
C VAL A 325 17.27 -8.86 -6.58
N THR A 326 16.45 -9.20 -7.57
CA THR A 326 15.37 -8.36 -8.07
C THR A 326 14.05 -8.74 -7.42
N TYR A 327 13.59 -7.96 -6.44
CA TYR A 327 12.22 -8.12 -5.91
C TYR A 327 11.20 -7.54 -6.89
N LYS A 328 10.32 -8.38 -7.44
CA LYS A 328 9.19 -7.93 -8.28
C LYS A 328 8.08 -7.39 -7.39
N PHE A 329 7.90 -6.07 -7.36
CA PHE A 329 6.72 -5.42 -6.81
C PHE A 329 5.75 -5.07 -7.93
N PHE A 330 4.53 -5.60 -7.86
CA PHE A 330 3.42 -5.17 -8.70
C PHE A 330 2.58 -4.17 -7.89
N GLY A 331 2.53 -2.92 -8.36
CA GLY A 331 1.64 -1.90 -7.83
C GLY A 331 0.23 -2.11 -8.37
N ILE A 332 -0.77 -2.11 -7.49
CA ILE A 332 -2.15 -1.84 -7.88
C ILE A 332 -2.53 -0.54 -7.21
N SER A 333 -2.46 0.57 -7.95
CA SER A 333 -2.92 1.87 -7.45
C SER A 333 -4.06 2.44 -8.32
N LYS A 334 -5.30 2.07 -7.96
CA LYS A 334 -6.51 2.93 -7.86
C LYS A 334 -7.80 2.09 -7.89
N LEU A 335 -8.40 1.88 -6.72
CA LEU A 335 -9.86 1.85 -6.60
C LEU A 335 -10.24 3.18 -5.93
N ASN A 336 -10.73 4.13 -6.73
CA ASN A 336 -11.39 5.31 -6.18
C ASN A 336 -12.67 4.82 -5.48
N TYR A 337 -12.66 4.81 -4.14
CA TYR A 337 -13.90 4.86 -3.38
C TYR A 337 -14.60 6.20 -3.72
N PHE A 338 -15.56 6.17 -4.62
CA PHE A 338 -16.57 7.23 -4.67
C PHE A 338 -17.41 7.13 -3.39
N PRO A 339 -17.59 8.21 -2.62
CA PRO A 339 -18.54 8.19 -1.51
C PRO A 339 -19.96 8.09 -2.10
N LEU A 340 -20.70 7.05 -1.72
CA LEU A 340 -22.12 6.83 -2.08
C LEU A 340 -23.07 7.99 -1.71
N ASN A 341 -22.59 9.01 -0.99
CA ASN A 341 -23.42 10.11 -0.53
C ASN A 341 -23.74 11.16 -1.62
N SER A 342 -22.91 11.36 -2.65
CA SER A 342 -23.19 12.39 -3.66
C SER A 342 -24.24 11.96 -4.70
N THR A 343 -24.41 10.66 -4.91
CA THR A 343 -25.40 10.11 -5.85
C THR A 343 -26.78 10.06 -5.21
N LEU A 344 -26.86 9.77 -3.90
CA LEU A 344 -28.11 9.83 -3.13
C LEU A 344 -28.64 11.27 -3.01
N GLU A 345 -27.77 12.26 -2.80
CA GLU A 345 -28.17 13.68 -2.81
C GLU A 345 -28.64 14.15 -4.20
N HIS A 346 -28.03 13.67 -5.29
CA HIS A 346 -28.50 13.96 -6.65
C HIS A 346 -29.85 13.29 -6.96
N CYS A 347 -30.06 12.04 -6.54
CA CYS A 347 -31.34 11.36 -6.70
C CYS A 347 -32.44 12.02 -5.87
N LEU A 348 -32.15 12.45 -4.63
CA LEU A 348 -33.08 13.22 -3.80
C LEU A 348 -33.36 14.62 -4.37
N HIS A 349 -32.38 15.27 -5.01
CA HIS A 349 -32.59 16.54 -5.71
C HIS A 349 -33.47 16.38 -6.95
N ILE A 350 -33.29 15.32 -7.74
CA ILE A 350 -34.10 15.04 -8.94
C ILE A 350 -35.53 14.66 -8.55
N ILE A 351 -35.70 13.89 -7.47
CA ILE A 351 -37.03 13.56 -6.92
C ILE A 351 -37.72 14.82 -6.39
N ASN A 352 -37.03 15.69 -5.64
CA ASN A 352 -37.61 16.96 -5.17
C ASN A 352 -37.88 17.97 -6.29
N PHE A 353 -37.05 18.02 -7.34
CA PHE A 353 -37.23 18.94 -8.47
C PHE A 353 -38.43 18.55 -9.34
N HIS A 354 -38.75 17.25 -9.43
CA HIS A 354 -39.99 16.79 -10.08
C HIS A 354 -41.24 16.98 -9.21
N PHE A 355 -41.12 16.86 -7.87
CA PHE A 355 -42.24 17.07 -6.95
C PHE A 355 -42.67 18.54 -6.83
N LEU A 356 -41.74 19.49 -7.01
CA LEU A 356 -42.01 20.93 -6.91
C LEU A 356 -42.51 21.59 -8.21
N LYS A 357 -42.47 20.89 -9.35
CA LYS A 357 -42.92 21.44 -10.65
C LYS A 357 -44.31 21.00 -11.12
N ASN A 358 -44.93 20.03 -10.44
CA ASN A 358 -46.27 19.52 -10.78
C ASN A 358 -47.21 19.65 -9.57
N GLN A 359 -47.53 20.89 -9.20
CA GLN A 359 -48.51 21.19 -8.17
C GLN A 359 -49.84 21.70 -8.74
N ASP A 360 -50.24 21.21 -9.91
CA ASP A 360 -51.57 21.43 -10.47
C ASP A 360 -52.04 20.20 -11.27
N SER A 361 -53.26 19.77 -10.97
CA SER A 361 -54.01 18.60 -11.47
C SER A 361 -53.69 17.22 -10.85
N MET A 362 -54.39 16.92 -9.74
CA MET A 362 -54.79 15.55 -9.39
C MET A 362 -55.89 15.14 -10.35
N ASP A 363 -55.63 14.15 -11.23
CA ASP A 363 -56.59 13.15 -11.74
C ASP A 363 -55.97 12.40 -12.94
N SER A 364 -54.98 11.55 -12.66
CA SER A 364 -54.56 10.39 -13.49
C SER A 364 -53.31 9.73 -12.91
N LEU A 365 -53.44 9.15 -11.71
CA LEU A 365 -52.29 8.63 -10.95
C LEU A 365 -52.26 7.11 -10.77
N ASP A 366 -52.79 6.33 -11.71
CA ASP A 366 -52.66 4.86 -11.67
C ASP A 366 -51.83 4.24 -12.81
N CYS A 367 -51.58 4.94 -13.92
CA CYS A 367 -50.79 4.37 -15.03
C CYS A 367 -49.30 4.77 -15.02
N ASN A 368 -48.88 5.78 -14.24
CA ASN A 368 -47.50 6.30 -14.29
C ASN A 368 -46.58 5.75 -13.18
N LEU A 369 -47.15 5.18 -12.11
CA LEU A 369 -46.34 4.59 -11.03
C LEU A 369 -45.79 3.21 -11.42
N GLU A 370 -46.56 2.41 -12.17
CA GLU A 370 -46.09 1.11 -12.70
C GLU A 370 -45.02 1.29 -13.78
N VAL A 371 -45.13 2.32 -14.65
CA VAL A 371 -44.11 2.60 -15.68
C VAL A 371 -42.81 3.11 -15.04
N ALA A 372 -42.90 3.92 -13.99
CA ALA A 372 -41.73 4.37 -13.23
C ALA A 372 -41.07 3.22 -12.45
N TYR A 373 -41.86 2.32 -11.86
CA TYR A 373 -41.32 1.13 -11.18
C TYR A 373 -40.70 0.15 -12.17
N LEU A 374 -41.32 -0.06 -13.35
CA LEU A 374 -40.72 -0.87 -14.41
C LEU A 374 -39.43 -0.23 -14.94
N HIS A 375 -39.38 1.09 -15.15
CA HIS A 375 -38.16 1.75 -15.61
C HIS A 375 -37.02 1.67 -14.59
N VAL A 376 -37.30 1.82 -13.29
CA VAL A 376 -36.28 1.63 -12.24
C VAL A 376 -35.88 0.15 -12.12
N TYR A 377 -36.83 -0.77 -12.21
CA TYR A 377 -36.56 -2.21 -12.13
C TYR A 377 -35.78 -2.74 -13.34
N TYR A 378 -36.10 -2.29 -14.56
CA TYR A 378 -35.35 -2.63 -15.77
C TYR A 378 -34.02 -1.87 -15.82
N PHE A 379 -33.91 -0.63 -15.35
CA PHE A 379 -32.63 0.08 -15.31
C PHE A 379 -31.66 -0.53 -14.27
N VAL A 380 -32.17 -0.95 -13.10
CA VAL A 380 -31.37 -1.64 -12.09
C VAL A 380 -30.99 -3.06 -12.57
N ASN A 381 -31.92 -3.82 -13.17
CA ASN A 381 -31.62 -5.17 -13.66
C ASN A 381 -30.78 -5.18 -14.94
N PHE A 382 -30.94 -4.21 -15.85
CA PHE A 382 -30.10 -4.09 -17.06
C PHE A 382 -28.67 -3.69 -16.68
N ASN A 383 -28.49 -2.78 -15.71
CA ASN A 383 -27.17 -2.52 -15.15
C ASN A 383 -26.61 -3.74 -14.40
N TYR A 384 -27.41 -4.50 -13.66
CA TYR A 384 -26.94 -5.75 -13.03
C TYR A 384 -26.59 -6.86 -14.03
N LEU A 385 -27.26 -6.93 -15.18
CA LEU A 385 -27.01 -7.93 -16.23
C LEU A 385 -25.80 -7.55 -17.09
N VAL A 386 -25.59 -6.26 -17.38
CA VAL A 386 -24.40 -5.75 -18.08
C VAL A 386 -23.17 -5.74 -17.17
N PHE A 387 -23.33 -5.41 -15.88
CA PHE A 387 -22.26 -5.63 -14.88
C PHE A 387 -22.03 -7.13 -14.62
N GLY A 388 -23.08 -7.97 -14.64
CA GLY A 388 -22.97 -9.42 -14.49
C GLY A 388 -22.25 -10.10 -15.65
N ALA A 389 -22.48 -9.65 -16.88
CA ALA A 389 -21.82 -10.18 -18.08
C ALA A 389 -20.37 -9.71 -18.22
N THR A 390 -20.05 -8.49 -17.77
CA THR A 390 -18.66 -7.97 -17.78
C THR A 390 -17.83 -8.49 -16.60
N ILE A 391 -18.47 -8.94 -15.51
CA ILE A 391 -17.81 -9.62 -14.38
C ILE A 391 -17.56 -11.12 -14.66
N LEU A 392 -18.19 -11.70 -15.68
CA LEU A 392 -18.01 -13.12 -16.05
C LEU A 392 -16.94 -13.39 -17.11
N GLN A 393 -16.18 -12.37 -17.53
CA GLN A 393 -14.98 -12.54 -18.36
C GLN A 393 -13.73 -11.89 -17.77
N VAL A 394 -13.79 -11.48 -16.50
CA VAL A 394 -12.61 -11.57 -15.64
C VAL A 394 -12.51 -13.05 -15.28
N GLU A 395 -11.92 -13.83 -16.19
CA GLU A 395 -11.14 -14.97 -15.73
C GLU A 395 -10.36 -14.44 -14.53
N THR A 396 -10.66 -14.97 -13.36
CA THR A 396 -9.71 -14.95 -12.27
C THR A 396 -8.44 -15.52 -12.90
N ARG A 397 -7.54 -14.64 -13.33
CA ARG A 397 -6.14 -14.97 -13.39
C ARG A 397 -5.79 -15.20 -11.93
N ILE A 398 -6.07 -16.42 -11.49
CA ILE A 398 -5.33 -17.14 -10.50
C ILE A 398 -3.89 -16.94 -10.96
N GLU A 399 -3.23 -15.91 -10.44
CA GLU A 399 -1.78 -15.89 -10.45
C GLU A 399 -1.39 -17.22 -9.84
N LYS A 400 -0.68 -18.03 -10.63
CA LYS A 400 -0.25 -19.35 -10.22
C LYS A 400 0.35 -19.21 -8.81
N PRO A 401 -0.11 -20.00 -7.81
CA PRO A 401 0.61 -20.11 -6.55
C PRO A 401 2.08 -20.34 -6.90
N LEU A 402 3.00 -19.59 -6.26
CA LEU A 402 4.46 -19.66 -6.42
C LEU A 402 4.84 -20.58 -7.56
N THR A 403 5.03 -20.11 -8.81
CA THR A 403 5.21 -21.00 -9.97
C THR A 403 6.25 -22.09 -9.69
N VAL A 404 5.74 -23.26 -9.27
CA VAL A 404 6.49 -24.45 -8.93
C VAL A 404 6.76 -25.12 -10.27
N ASN A 405 7.87 -24.74 -10.92
CA ASN A 405 8.28 -25.37 -12.18
C ASN A 405 8.89 -26.78 -11.97
N LYS A 406 8.79 -27.35 -10.76
CA LYS A 406 9.07 -28.75 -10.39
C LYS A 406 8.16 -29.21 -9.27
N LYS A 407 7.35 -30.26 -9.47
CA LYS A 407 6.42 -30.84 -8.48
C LYS A 407 7.05 -30.88 -7.08
N SER A 408 6.42 -30.24 -6.10
CA SER A 408 6.94 -30.17 -4.73
C SER A 408 7.10 -31.58 -4.14
N GLN A 409 8.06 -31.74 -3.24
CA GLN A 409 8.28 -32.99 -2.48
C GLN A 409 7.20 -33.23 -1.43
N LEU A 410 6.41 -32.20 -1.09
CA LEU A 410 5.34 -32.28 -0.10
C LEU A 410 4.11 -33.02 -0.65
N ASP A 411 3.35 -33.65 0.25
CA ASP A 411 1.97 -34.09 -0.04
C ASP A 411 1.16 -32.90 -0.61
N PRO A 412 0.32 -33.09 -1.65
CA PRO A 412 -0.41 -31.99 -2.28
C PRO A 412 -1.28 -31.17 -1.31
N ARG A 413 -1.91 -31.80 -0.31
CA ARG A 413 -2.72 -31.12 0.72
C ARG A 413 -1.83 -30.24 1.59
N LEU A 414 -0.67 -30.77 1.96
CA LEU A 414 0.33 -30.04 2.73
C LEU A 414 0.92 -28.88 1.91
N ALA A 415 1.31 -29.10 0.65
CA ALA A 415 1.81 -28.05 -0.23
C ALA A 415 0.80 -26.90 -0.39
N GLN A 416 -0.49 -27.23 -0.55
CA GLN A 416 -1.56 -26.23 -0.61
C GLN A 416 -1.69 -25.46 0.72
N PHE A 417 -1.60 -26.15 1.86
CA PHE A 417 -1.64 -25.52 3.18
C PHE A 417 -0.47 -24.57 3.42
N ILE A 418 0.76 -25.01 3.12
CA ILE A 418 1.97 -24.19 3.26
C ILE A 418 1.88 -22.97 2.34
N SER A 419 1.44 -23.16 1.09
CA SER A 419 1.21 -22.04 0.17
C SER A 419 0.17 -21.03 0.68
N LEU A 420 -0.82 -21.47 1.47
CA LEU A 420 -1.84 -20.61 2.05
C LEU A 420 -1.25 -19.77 3.20
N ILE A 421 -0.59 -20.40 4.17
CA ILE A 421 -0.10 -19.72 5.38
C ILE A 421 1.20 -18.94 5.15
N CYS A 422 2.02 -19.33 4.16
CA CYS A 422 3.24 -18.63 3.76
C CYS A 422 2.96 -17.55 2.67
N ASN A 423 1.70 -17.12 2.46
CA ASN A 423 1.35 -16.17 1.41
C ASN A 423 1.66 -14.71 1.78
N ILE A 424 2.77 -14.19 1.27
CA ILE A 424 3.22 -12.79 1.50
C ILE A 424 2.20 -11.76 0.99
N ASN A 425 1.53 -12.01 -0.14
CA ASN A 425 0.58 -11.06 -0.71
C ASN A 425 -0.66 -10.93 0.17
N MET A 426 -1.17 -12.04 0.69
CA MET A 426 -2.24 -12.04 1.68
C MET A 426 -1.82 -11.27 2.94
N MET A 427 -0.60 -11.48 3.45
CA MET A 427 -0.07 -10.74 4.59
C MET A 427 -0.04 -9.23 4.32
N LYS A 428 0.47 -8.79 3.16
CA LYS A 428 0.48 -7.38 2.73
C LYS A 428 -0.93 -6.79 2.65
N GLN A 429 -1.88 -7.50 2.07
CA GLN A 429 -3.28 -7.07 1.97
C GLN A 429 -3.92 -6.91 3.35
N HIS A 430 -3.67 -7.84 4.27
CA HIS A 430 -4.16 -7.74 5.64
C HIS A 430 -3.62 -6.50 6.34
N MET A 431 -2.33 -6.21 6.16
CA MET A 431 -1.70 -5.01 6.71
C MET A 431 -2.31 -3.72 6.17
N LEU A 432 -2.62 -3.69 4.87
CA LEU A 432 -3.34 -2.57 4.27
C LEU A 432 -4.71 -2.37 4.93
N MET A 433 -5.47 -3.44 5.16
CA MET A 433 -6.80 -3.36 5.80
C MET A 433 -6.74 -2.83 7.23
N ILE A 434 -5.73 -3.20 8.01
CA ILE A 434 -5.57 -2.71 9.39
C ILE A 434 -5.01 -1.28 9.44
N GLY A 435 -4.58 -0.72 8.31
CA GLY A 435 -4.14 0.67 8.18
C GLY A 435 -2.63 0.86 8.11
N TYR A 436 -1.87 -0.19 7.79
CA TYR A 436 -0.44 -0.15 7.54
C TYR A 436 -0.15 -0.45 6.07
N ASN A 437 0.37 0.52 5.32
CA ASN A 437 0.70 0.32 3.91
C ASN A 437 2.10 -0.29 3.74
N ALA A 438 2.13 -1.62 3.65
CA ALA A 438 3.32 -2.44 3.43
C ALA A 438 4.16 -2.07 2.20
N GLU A 439 3.53 -1.55 1.14
CA GLU A 439 4.22 -1.18 -0.11
C GLU A 439 4.97 0.15 0.03
N LYS A 440 4.38 1.08 0.78
CA LYS A 440 4.96 2.40 1.04
C LYS A 440 5.90 2.38 2.25
N LEU A 441 5.72 1.42 3.15
CA LEU A 441 6.44 1.24 4.40
C LEU A 441 6.94 -0.22 4.45
N PRO A 442 8.05 -0.53 3.75
CA PRO A 442 8.45 -1.92 3.49
C PRO A 442 8.60 -2.74 4.77
N LEU A 443 7.93 -3.91 4.76
CA LEU A 443 7.72 -4.83 5.87
C LEU A 443 8.98 -5.43 6.47
N GLY A 444 9.93 -5.78 5.60
CA GLY A 444 11.09 -6.59 5.98
C GLY A 444 12.19 -5.82 6.69
N LYS A 445 11.86 -4.73 7.39
CA LYS A 445 12.82 -3.88 8.10
C LYS A 445 12.35 -3.42 9.49
N LEU A 446 11.09 -3.58 9.89
CA LEU A 446 10.69 -3.19 11.25
C LEU A 446 11.31 -4.16 12.26
N SER A 447 12.25 -3.67 13.06
CA SER A 447 12.92 -4.49 14.08
C SER A 447 11.93 -4.96 15.16
N LYS A 448 12.20 -6.12 15.76
CA LYS A 448 11.50 -6.59 16.97
C LYS A 448 11.47 -5.51 18.07
N SER A 449 12.56 -4.77 18.24
CA SER A 449 12.63 -3.65 19.20
C SER A 449 11.61 -2.54 18.88
N THR A 450 11.37 -2.22 17.61
CA THR A 450 10.38 -1.22 17.20
C THR A 450 8.96 -1.71 17.48
N ILE A 451 8.67 -2.99 17.28
CA ILE A 451 7.38 -3.61 17.60
C ILE A 451 7.12 -3.57 19.12
N LEU A 452 8.13 -3.90 19.93
CA LEU A 452 8.04 -3.81 21.41
C LEU A 452 7.83 -2.38 21.90
N LYS A 453 8.53 -1.39 21.31
CA LYS A 453 8.28 0.04 21.57
C LYS A 453 6.84 0.42 21.21
N GLY A 454 6.30 -0.12 20.12
CA GLY A 454 4.90 0.06 19.73
C GLY A 454 3.92 -0.44 20.79
N TYR A 455 4.16 -1.65 21.33
CA TYR A 455 3.38 -2.19 22.44
C TYR A 455 3.45 -1.31 23.69
N ASP A 456 4.64 -0.86 24.08
CA ASP A 456 4.81 -0.02 25.27
C ASP A 456 3.99 1.28 25.18
N VAL A 457 4.00 1.94 24.02
CA VAL A 457 3.20 3.15 23.83
C VAL A 457 1.69 2.83 23.94
N LEU A 458 1.22 1.73 23.34
CA LEU A 458 -0.17 1.30 23.45
C LEU A 458 -0.55 0.94 24.90
N ARG A 459 0.38 0.38 25.68
CA ARG A 459 0.19 0.11 27.11
C ARG A 459 0.00 1.39 27.91
N ARG A 460 0.78 2.43 27.63
CA ARG A 460 0.59 3.74 28.29
C ARG A 460 -0.73 4.39 27.85
N ILE A 461 -1.14 4.25 26.59
CA ILE A 461 -2.46 4.69 26.12
C ILE A 461 -3.57 3.98 26.88
N SER A 462 -3.45 2.66 27.13
CA SER A 462 -4.48 1.90 27.84
C SER A 462 -4.71 2.36 29.28
N ILE A 463 -3.71 2.96 29.92
CA ILE A 463 -3.83 3.53 31.28
C ILE A 463 -4.63 4.84 31.26
N VAL A 464 -4.50 5.64 30.18
CA VAL A 464 -5.07 7.00 30.09
C VAL A 464 -6.40 7.03 29.34
N VAL A 465 -6.68 6.04 28.48
CA VAL A 465 -7.87 6.03 27.61
C VAL A 465 -9.19 6.10 28.38
N GLU A 466 -9.25 5.51 29.58
CA GLU A 466 -10.44 5.56 30.44
C GLU A 466 -10.63 6.93 31.11
N GLN A 467 -9.53 7.64 31.38
CA GLN A 467 -9.54 8.97 32.00
C GLN A 467 -9.88 10.08 31.00
N SER A 468 -9.87 9.78 29.69
CA SER A 468 -10.19 10.71 28.61
C SER A 468 -9.33 11.99 28.62
N ASP A 469 -8.10 11.94 29.11
CA ASP A 469 -7.15 13.06 29.00
C ASP A 469 -6.74 13.24 27.52
N ARG A 470 -7.47 14.12 26.83
CA ARG A 470 -7.29 14.36 25.41
C ARG A 470 -5.88 14.80 25.03
N LYS A 471 -5.25 15.64 25.85
CA LYS A 471 -3.92 16.20 25.52
C LYS A 471 -2.86 15.11 25.60
N GLU A 472 -2.95 14.27 26.63
CA GLU A 472 -2.05 13.14 26.78
C GLU A 472 -2.31 12.05 25.74
N LEU A 473 -3.58 11.77 25.41
CA LEU A 473 -3.93 10.83 24.34
C LEU A 473 -3.45 11.31 22.96
N GLU A 474 -3.54 12.60 22.66
CA GLU A 474 -2.97 13.19 21.44
C GLU A 474 -1.44 13.03 21.39
N ARG A 475 -0.76 13.28 22.51
CA ARG A 475 0.71 13.11 22.64
C ARG A 475 1.11 11.65 22.43
N LEU A 476 0.50 10.73 23.15
CA LEU A 476 0.77 9.30 23.09
C LEU A 476 0.43 8.70 21.72
N SER A 477 -0.68 9.13 21.11
CA SER A 477 -1.04 8.73 19.74
C SER A 477 0.02 9.18 18.74
N GLY A 478 0.53 10.42 18.88
CA GLY A 478 1.63 10.92 18.07
C GLY A 478 2.93 10.12 18.25
N GLU A 479 3.24 9.72 19.48
CA GLU A 479 4.38 8.86 19.77
C GLU A 479 4.22 7.47 19.13
N PHE A 480 3.03 6.85 19.24
CA PHE A 480 2.73 5.57 18.60
C PHE A 480 2.94 5.63 17.09
N TYR A 481 2.38 6.65 16.43
CA TYR A 481 2.55 6.86 14.98
C TYR A 481 3.95 7.33 14.56
N THR A 482 4.78 7.73 15.52
CA THR A 482 6.20 8.00 15.30
C THR A 482 6.99 6.69 15.30
N VAL A 483 6.69 5.78 16.22
CA VAL A 483 7.34 4.46 16.34
C VAL A 483 6.87 3.51 15.25
N ILE A 484 5.55 3.44 15.01
CA ILE A 484 4.92 2.60 13.99
C ILE A 484 4.40 3.53 12.88
N PRO A 485 5.09 3.66 11.74
CA PRO A 485 4.69 4.59 10.69
C PRO A 485 3.34 4.21 10.09
N HIS A 486 2.54 5.22 9.76
CA HIS A 486 1.21 5.04 9.18
C HIS A 486 0.98 6.00 8.01
N ASP A 487 0.31 5.50 6.97
CA ASP A 487 -0.18 6.32 5.86
C ASP A 487 -1.63 6.77 6.14
N PHE A 488 -1.78 8.02 6.56
CA PHE A 488 -3.10 8.63 6.79
C PHE A 488 -3.63 9.40 5.57
N GLY A 489 -2.96 9.32 4.41
CA GLY A 489 -3.25 10.19 3.27
C GLY A 489 -3.20 11.66 3.70
N PHE A 490 -4.03 12.53 3.12
CA PHE A 490 -4.09 13.96 3.46
C PHE A 490 -5.11 14.32 4.56
N LYS A 491 -5.62 13.31 5.29
CA LYS A 491 -6.56 13.52 6.40
C LYS A 491 -5.87 14.18 7.60
N LYS A 492 -6.67 14.85 8.46
CA LYS A 492 -6.16 15.57 9.63
C LYS A 492 -5.80 14.58 10.73
N MET A 493 -4.61 14.71 11.32
CA MET A 493 -4.10 13.78 12.33
C MET A 493 -5.00 13.65 13.57
N ARG A 494 -5.70 14.73 13.95
CA ARG A 494 -6.66 14.73 15.07
C ARG A 494 -7.79 13.71 14.94
N GLU A 495 -8.08 13.22 13.74
CA GLU A 495 -9.09 12.16 13.51
C GLU A 495 -8.58 10.78 13.95
N PHE A 496 -7.26 10.63 14.07
CA PHE A 496 -6.60 9.36 14.37
C PHE A 496 -6.10 9.25 15.80
N VAL A 497 -6.53 10.13 16.71
CA VAL A 497 -6.27 9.98 18.15
C VAL A 497 -6.84 8.63 18.61
N ILE A 498 -6.04 7.87 19.36
CA ILE A 498 -6.40 6.60 19.97
C ILE A 498 -7.08 6.91 21.31
N ASP A 499 -8.33 7.35 21.24
CA ASP A 499 -9.13 7.86 22.35
C ASP A 499 -10.28 6.94 22.79
N THR A 500 -10.41 5.76 22.17
CA THR A 500 -11.40 4.76 22.56
C THR A 500 -10.77 3.38 22.75
N PRO A 501 -11.32 2.54 23.65
CA PRO A 501 -10.87 1.15 23.80
C PRO A 501 -10.91 0.35 22.49
N GLN A 502 -11.87 0.64 21.60
CA GLN A 502 -11.99 -0.02 20.30
C GLN A 502 -10.84 0.37 19.37
N LYS A 503 -10.46 1.65 19.30
CA LYS A 503 -9.29 2.10 18.52
C LYS A 503 -8.00 1.49 19.06
N LEU A 504 -7.84 1.45 20.38
CA LEU A 504 -6.71 0.80 21.04
C LEU A 504 -6.62 -0.69 20.65
N LYS A 505 -7.73 -1.44 20.76
CA LYS A 505 -7.81 -2.86 20.38
C LYS A 505 -7.43 -3.08 18.92
N LEU A 506 -7.87 -2.22 18.01
CA LEU A 506 -7.50 -2.31 16.59
C LEU A 506 -6.00 -2.08 16.37
N LYS A 507 -5.38 -1.15 17.10
CA LYS A 507 -3.93 -0.92 17.02
C LYS A 507 -3.11 -2.03 17.65
N LEU A 508 -3.60 -2.65 18.72
CA LEU A 508 -2.96 -3.84 19.29
C LEU A 508 -2.94 -5.00 18.30
N ALA A 509 -4.09 -5.33 17.71
CA ALA A 509 -4.18 -6.37 16.69
C ALA A 509 -3.27 -6.09 15.48
N MET A 510 -3.02 -4.81 15.17
CA MET A 510 -2.04 -4.44 14.15
C MET A 510 -0.60 -4.73 14.55
N VAL A 511 -0.19 -4.35 15.76
CA VAL A 511 1.18 -4.60 16.25
C VAL A 511 1.44 -6.09 16.41
N GLU A 512 0.44 -6.86 16.83
CA GLU A 512 0.48 -8.34 16.82
C GLU A 512 0.71 -8.89 15.42
N ALA A 513 -0.11 -8.49 14.45
CA ALA A 513 0.05 -8.93 13.05
C ALA A 513 1.41 -8.53 12.46
N LEU A 514 1.94 -7.35 12.81
CA LEU A 514 3.27 -6.90 12.39
C LEU A 514 4.37 -7.86 12.89
N GLY A 515 4.28 -8.32 14.14
CA GLY A 515 5.22 -9.29 14.69
C GLY A 515 5.17 -10.64 13.99
N GLU A 516 3.97 -11.17 13.73
CA GLU A 516 3.83 -12.45 13.02
C GLU A 516 4.36 -12.39 11.59
N ILE A 517 4.11 -11.27 10.90
CA ILE A 517 4.56 -11.07 9.53
C ILE A 517 6.08 -10.87 9.48
N GLU A 518 6.68 -10.19 10.46
CA GLU A 518 8.14 -10.08 10.57
C GLU A 518 8.78 -11.47 10.64
N ILE A 519 8.27 -12.35 11.51
CA ILE A 519 8.71 -13.74 11.61
C ILE A 519 8.52 -14.47 10.29
N ALA A 520 7.32 -14.41 9.70
CA ALA A 520 7.01 -15.08 8.44
C ALA A 520 7.93 -14.61 7.30
N THR A 521 8.24 -13.32 7.22
CA THR A 521 9.14 -12.78 6.20
C THR A 521 10.60 -13.17 6.42
N LYS A 522 11.03 -13.40 7.67
CA LYS A 522 12.35 -13.98 7.95
C LYS A 522 12.44 -15.42 7.46
N LEU A 523 11.46 -16.24 7.82
CA LEU A 523 11.36 -17.63 7.36
C LEU A 523 11.40 -17.74 5.83
N LEU A 524 10.76 -16.80 5.12
CA LEU A 524 10.68 -16.81 3.65
C LEU A 524 11.89 -16.21 2.91
N LYS A 525 12.74 -15.43 3.60
CA LYS A 525 13.92 -14.80 2.97
C LYS A 525 15.10 -15.75 2.92
N ASP A 526 15.25 -16.61 3.92
CA ASP A 526 16.35 -17.58 4.00
C ASP A 526 16.25 -18.68 2.92
N ASP A 527 15.09 -18.77 2.23
CA ASP A 527 14.76 -19.81 1.25
C ASP A 527 15.10 -19.49 -0.22
N LEU A 528 15.38 -18.21 -0.54
CA LEU A 528 15.52 -17.77 -1.94
C LEU A 528 16.91 -17.99 -2.53
N ASP A 529 17.91 -18.25 -1.69
CA ASP A 529 19.31 -18.23 -2.09
C ASP A 529 19.87 -19.62 -2.52
N ASP A 530 19.16 -20.76 -2.33
CA ASP A 530 19.77 -22.06 -2.69
C ASP A 530 18.87 -23.30 -2.98
N MET A 531 17.54 -23.21 -3.13
CA MET A 531 16.69 -24.43 -3.11
C MET A 531 15.77 -24.66 -4.32
N ASN A 532 15.75 -25.91 -4.81
CA ASN A 532 14.92 -26.40 -5.93
C ASN A 532 13.40 -26.43 -5.63
N ASP A 533 12.97 -26.35 -4.36
CA ASP A 533 11.55 -26.37 -3.93
C ASP A 533 11.29 -25.38 -2.77
N PRO A 534 10.82 -24.15 -3.07
CA PRO A 534 10.58 -23.12 -2.05
C PRO A 534 9.50 -23.47 -1.02
N LEU A 535 8.50 -24.30 -1.37
CA LEU A 535 7.45 -24.68 -0.43
C LEU A 535 7.95 -25.69 0.59
N TYR A 536 8.78 -26.64 0.15
CA TYR A 536 9.45 -27.58 1.05
C TYR A 536 10.39 -26.85 2.01
N SER A 537 11.10 -25.83 1.53
CA SER A 537 11.95 -24.99 2.39
C SER A 537 11.15 -24.23 3.44
N CYS A 538 10.02 -23.56 3.07
CA CYS A 538 9.13 -22.92 4.05
C CYS A 538 8.67 -23.95 5.11
N TYR A 539 8.29 -25.16 4.67
CA TYR A 539 7.87 -26.24 5.58
C TYR A 539 8.97 -26.64 6.56
N GLN A 540 10.22 -26.84 6.10
CA GLN A 540 11.34 -27.19 6.98
C GLN A 540 11.58 -26.11 8.04
N HIS A 541 11.51 -24.84 7.66
CA HIS A 541 11.70 -23.72 8.59
C HIS A 541 10.57 -23.57 9.63
N LEU A 542 9.37 -24.13 9.36
CA LEU A 542 8.34 -24.23 10.39
C LEU A 542 8.75 -25.17 11.54
N ASN A 543 9.73 -26.06 11.35
CA ASN A 543 10.18 -27.01 12.40
C ASN A 543 8.99 -27.72 13.09
N CYS A 544 7.99 -28.07 12.29
CA CYS A 544 6.69 -28.54 12.73
C CYS A 544 6.19 -29.61 11.75
N ASP A 545 6.06 -30.84 12.24
CA ASP A 545 5.57 -31.95 11.43
C ASP A 545 4.06 -31.83 11.26
N LEU A 546 3.62 -31.87 10.00
CA LEU A 546 2.20 -31.80 9.62
C LEU A 546 1.84 -33.02 8.79
N LEU A 547 1.07 -33.93 9.38
CA LEU A 547 0.62 -35.16 8.73
C LEU A 547 -0.87 -35.07 8.39
N PRO A 548 -1.25 -35.11 7.11
CA PRO A 548 -2.66 -35.08 6.74
C PRO A 548 -3.44 -36.25 7.35
N ILE A 549 -4.64 -35.97 7.86
CA ILE A 549 -5.54 -36.98 8.42
C ILE A 549 -6.53 -37.44 7.35
N GLU A 550 -6.70 -38.75 7.24
CA GLU A 550 -7.67 -39.36 6.34
C GLU A 550 -9.10 -39.20 6.84
N VAL A 551 -10.03 -38.93 5.92
CA VAL A 551 -11.46 -38.66 6.22
C VAL A 551 -12.13 -39.85 6.90
N ALA A 552 -11.73 -41.06 6.55
CA ALA A 552 -12.26 -42.30 7.13
C ALA A 552 -11.72 -42.61 8.55
N SER A 553 -10.79 -41.81 9.07
CA SER A 553 -10.18 -42.07 10.38
C SER A 553 -11.11 -41.74 11.55
N ASN A 554 -10.86 -42.41 12.68
CA ASN A 554 -11.54 -42.10 13.95
C ASN A 554 -11.19 -40.68 14.45
N GLU A 555 -9.95 -40.21 14.23
CA GLU A 555 -9.52 -38.86 14.57
C GLU A 555 -10.34 -37.80 13.80
N PHE A 556 -10.54 -37.99 12.48
CA PHE A 556 -11.39 -37.11 11.68
C PHE A 556 -12.83 -37.08 12.20
N SER A 557 -13.41 -38.25 12.47
CA SER A 557 -14.77 -38.39 12.96
C SER A 557 -14.98 -37.70 14.32
N MET A 558 -14.01 -37.84 15.22
CA MET A 558 -14.00 -37.17 16.52
C MET A 558 -13.93 -35.64 16.37
N ILE A 559 -13.02 -35.13 15.54
CA ILE A 559 -12.85 -33.68 15.34
C ILE A 559 -14.09 -33.08 14.66
N ASN A 560 -14.64 -33.77 13.65
CA ASN A 560 -15.87 -33.34 12.99
C ASN A 560 -17.05 -33.31 13.97
N LYS A 561 -17.21 -34.35 14.81
CA LYS A 561 -18.22 -34.37 15.87
C LYS A 561 -18.03 -33.22 16.85
N TYR A 562 -16.79 -32.96 17.27
CA TYR A 562 -16.47 -31.89 18.20
C TYR A 562 -16.81 -30.51 17.61
N LEU A 563 -16.42 -30.26 16.36
CA LEU A 563 -16.72 -29.03 15.62
C LEU A 563 -18.24 -28.81 15.49
N VAL A 564 -18.98 -29.82 15.03
CA VAL A 564 -20.43 -29.71 14.80
C VAL A 564 -21.19 -29.51 16.11
N ASN A 565 -20.88 -30.31 17.13
CA ASN A 565 -21.58 -30.24 18.41
C ASN A 565 -21.33 -28.91 19.13
N THR A 566 -20.13 -28.35 19.02
CA THR A 566 -19.74 -27.16 19.79
C THR A 566 -19.83 -25.85 19.00
N HIS A 567 -20.67 -25.85 17.96
CA HIS A 567 -21.10 -24.63 17.28
C HIS A 567 -22.17 -23.91 18.11
N ALA A 568 -21.81 -22.81 18.74
CA ALA A 568 -22.71 -22.00 19.55
C ALA A 568 -23.94 -21.48 18.78
N ARG A 569 -25.12 -21.55 19.41
CA ARG A 569 -26.38 -21.05 18.83
C ARG A 569 -26.37 -19.55 18.54
N THR A 570 -25.64 -18.77 19.32
CA THR A 570 -25.51 -17.31 19.15
C THR A 570 -24.62 -16.94 17.95
N HIS A 571 -23.80 -17.86 17.44
CA HIS A 571 -22.91 -17.67 16.29
C HIS A 571 -23.51 -18.31 15.02
N SER A 572 -24.79 -18.02 14.75
CA SER A 572 -25.56 -18.68 13.67
C SER A 572 -25.50 -17.97 12.31
N ASN A 573 -24.72 -16.88 12.22
CA ASN A 573 -24.51 -16.10 10.99
C ASN A 573 -23.61 -16.81 9.96
N TYR A 574 -22.92 -17.87 10.34
CA TYR A 574 -22.15 -18.72 9.43
C TYR A 574 -22.30 -20.20 9.79
N SER A 575 -22.08 -21.07 8.81
CA SER A 575 -21.68 -22.46 9.03
C SER A 575 -20.24 -22.66 8.56
N VAL A 576 -19.65 -23.81 8.86
CA VAL A 576 -18.28 -24.13 8.45
C VAL A 576 -18.22 -25.53 7.86
N ASN A 577 -17.34 -25.73 6.89
CA ASN A 577 -16.97 -27.04 6.37
C ASN A 577 -15.49 -27.28 6.64
N ILE A 578 -15.12 -28.50 7.04
CA ILE A 578 -13.72 -28.89 7.14
C ILE A 578 -13.18 -29.10 5.73
N GLU A 579 -12.08 -28.42 5.39
CA GLU A 579 -11.36 -28.63 4.14
C GLU A 579 -10.29 -29.69 4.31
N GLN A 580 -9.48 -29.58 5.38
CA GLN A 580 -8.44 -30.53 5.70
C GLN A 580 -8.03 -30.47 7.17
N ILE A 581 -7.51 -31.57 7.68
CA ILE A 581 -6.98 -31.70 9.04
C ILE A 581 -5.57 -32.24 8.96
N PHE A 582 -4.67 -31.65 9.73
CA PHE A 582 -3.31 -32.15 9.91
C PHE A 582 -3.11 -32.50 11.37
N LYS A 583 -2.53 -33.68 11.62
CA LYS A 583 -1.90 -34.00 12.90
C LYS A 583 -0.60 -33.21 13.00
N VAL A 584 -0.37 -32.61 14.16
CA VAL A 584 0.74 -31.69 14.40
C VAL A 584 1.69 -32.32 15.41
N SER A 585 2.99 -32.25 15.14
CA SER A 585 4.03 -32.54 16.12
C SER A 585 5.11 -31.48 16.06
N ARG A 586 5.42 -30.86 17.20
CA ARG A 586 6.56 -29.96 17.34
C ARG A 586 7.49 -30.55 18.37
N LYS A 587 8.71 -30.93 17.97
CA LYS A 587 9.68 -31.60 18.85
C LYS A 587 9.94 -30.81 20.14
N ALA A 588 10.13 -29.50 20.02
CA ALA A 588 10.32 -28.62 21.18
C ALA A 588 9.11 -28.66 22.13
N GLU A 589 7.89 -28.78 21.59
CA GLU A 589 6.70 -28.90 22.42
C GLU A 589 6.57 -30.26 23.09
N ASP A 590 6.92 -31.32 22.38
CA ASP A 590 6.93 -32.66 22.96
C ASP A 590 7.91 -32.76 24.13
N ASP A 591 9.06 -32.09 24.04
CA ASP A 591 10.08 -32.09 25.09
C ASP A 591 9.65 -31.29 26.33
N TRP A 592 9.16 -30.05 26.17
CA TRP A 592 8.78 -29.24 27.33
C TRP A 592 7.49 -29.73 28.00
N PHE A 593 6.61 -30.44 27.29
CA PHE A 593 5.28 -30.81 27.78
C PHE A 593 5.36 -32.06 28.64
N LYS A 594 6.46 -32.82 28.54
CA LYS A 594 6.73 -34.01 29.39
C LYS A 594 6.53 -33.71 30.87
N LYS A 595 6.89 -32.52 31.36
CA LYS A 595 6.69 -32.15 32.78
C LYS A 595 5.22 -32.03 33.19
N PHE A 596 4.31 -31.83 32.24
CA PHE A 596 2.87 -31.73 32.46
C PHE A 596 2.10 -32.99 32.05
N SER A 597 2.78 -34.00 31.51
CA SER A 597 2.15 -35.27 31.09
C SER A 597 1.46 -36.02 32.25
N GLY A 598 1.96 -35.87 33.48
CA GLY A 598 1.37 -36.44 34.70
C GLY A 598 0.26 -35.58 35.33
N VAL A 599 0.02 -34.37 34.84
CA VAL A 599 -0.99 -33.47 35.40
C VAL A 599 -2.39 -33.98 35.07
N LYS A 600 -3.27 -33.96 36.07
CA LYS A 600 -4.71 -34.25 35.91
C LYS A 600 -5.40 -33.15 35.09
N ASN A 601 -6.57 -33.45 34.54
CA ASN A 601 -7.36 -32.48 33.77
C ASN A 601 -6.58 -31.89 32.57
N ARG A 602 -6.20 -32.76 31.64
CA ARG A 602 -5.69 -32.35 30.32
C ARG A 602 -6.84 -32.37 29.33
N MET A 603 -7.09 -31.25 28.66
CA MET A 603 -8.20 -31.11 27.73
C MET A 603 -7.71 -30.76 26.34
N LEU A 604 -8.39 -31.30 25.33
CA LEU A 604 -8.23 -30.91 23.93
C LEU A 604 -9.14 -29.70 23.66
N LEU A 605 -8.56 -28.51 23.44
CA LEU A 605 -9.31 -27.26 23.35
C LEU A 605 -9.00 -26.49 22.07
N TRP A 606 -9.97 -25.70 21.60
CA TRP A 606 -9.89 -24.89 20.39
C TRP A 606 -9.14 -23.58 20.62
N HIS A 607 -8.24 -23.25 19.71
CA HIS A 607 -7.65 -21.94 19.55
C HIS A 607 -7.82 -21.47 18.11
N GLY A 608 -8.31 -20.25 17.91
CA GLY A 608 -8.45 -19.63 16.59
C GLY A 608 -7.58 -18.40 16.48
N SER A 609 -7.05 -18.16 15.28
CA SER A 609 -6.20 -17.01 14.99
C SER A 609 -6.31 -16.62 13.52
N ARG A 610 -5.94 -15.38 13.21
CA ARG A 610 -5.96 -14.87 11.83
C ARG A 610 -5.03 -15.68 10.94
N LEU A 611 -5.37 -15.77 9.65
CA LEU A 611 -4.61 -16.57 8.70
C LEU A 611 -3.12 -16.16 8.62
N THR A 612 -2.84 -14.86 8.79
CA THR A 612 -1.47 -14.28 8.79
C THR A 612 -0.58 -14.77 9.92
N ASN A 613 -1.15 -15.31 10.99
CA ASN A 613 -0.41 -15.64 12.21
C ASN A 613 0.13 -17.08 12.20
N TRP A 614 -0.37 -17.95 11.30
CA TRP A 614 -0.08 -19.38 11.37
C TRP A 614 1.36 -19.75 11.04
N ALA A 615 2.05 -19.01 10.17
CA ALA A 615 3.48 -19.21 9.94
C ALA A 615 4.29 -18.98 11.24
N GLY A 616 3.97 -17.94 12.00
CA GLY A 616 4.61 -17.64 13.29
C GLY A 616 4.20 -18.61 14.42
N ILE A 617 2.93 -19.03 14.45
CA ILE A 617 2.41 -19.99 15.44
C ILE A 617 3.01 -21.38 15.22
N LEU A 618 3.07 -21.88 13.98
CA LEU A 618 3.61 -23.22 13.71
C LEU A 618 5.13 -23.27 13.88
N SER A 619 5.84 -22.18 13.54
CA SER A 619 7.30 -22.11 13.72
C SER A 619 7.74 -22.04 15.18
N GLN A 620 7.05 -21.26 16.01
CA GLN A 620 7.52 -20.94 17.37
C GLN A 620 6.59 -21.41 18.50
N GLY A 621 5.34 -21.74 18.19
CA GLY A 621 4.32 -22.13 19.15
C GLY A 621 3.38 -20.99 19.52
N LEU A 622 2.37 -21.29 20.33
CA LEU A 622 1.54 -20.25 20.95
C LEU A 622 2.37 -19.49 22.00
N ARG A 623 2.30 -18.16 21.93
CA ARG A 623 3.06 -17.26 22.81
C ARG A 623 2.13 -16.44 23.68
N ILE A 624 2.60 -16.10 24.88
CA ILE A 624 1.95 -15.11 25.73
C ILE A 624 2.35 -13.72 25.22
N ALA A 625 1.41 -12.79 25.25
CA ALA A 625 1.67 -11.40 24.88
C ALA A 625 2.86 -10.83 25.67
N PRO A 626 3.75 -10.04 25.03
CA PRO A 626 4.96 -9.54 25.67
C PRO A 626 4.62 -8.61 26.86
N PRO A 627 5.54 -8.45 27.84
CA PRO A 627 5.29 -7.60 29.02
C PRO A 627 4.97 -6.15 28.65
N GLU A 628 5.50 -5.65 27.54
CA GLU A 628 5.25 -4.31 26.99
C GLU A 628 3.82 -4.10 26.51
N ALA A 629 3.08 -5.16 26.14
CA ALA A 629 1.69 -5.03 25.70
C ALA A 629 0.77 -4.56 26.84
N PRO A 630 -0.33 -3.84 26.57
CA PRO A 630 -1.38 -3.60 27.57
C PRO A 630 -2.01 -4.90 28.05
N VAL A 631 -2.48 -4.91 29.29
CA VAL A 631 -3.39 -5.96 29.81
C VAL A 631 -4.83 -5.72 29.32
N THR A 632 -5.18 -4.45 29.06
CA THR A 632 -6.49 -4.04 28.54
C THR A 632 -6.78 -4.74 27.21
N GLY A 633 -7.83 -5.56 27.19
CA GLY A 633 -8.22 -6.40 26.05
C GLY A 633 -8.17 -7.90 26.34
N TYR A 634 -7.47 -8.32 27.41
CA TYR A 634 -7.44 -9.71 27.89
C TYR A 634 -8.34 -9.84 29.12
N MET A 635 -9.40 -10.64 29.06
CA MET A 635 -10.42 -10.71 30.11
C MET A 635 -9.91 -11.26 31.45
N PHE A 636 -8.86 -12.08 31.41
CA PHE A 636 -8.28 -12.81 32.54
C PHE A 636 -6.75 -12.65 32.61
N GLY A 637 -6.24 -11.47 32.27
CA GLY A 637 -4.79 -11.21 32.22
C GLY A 637 -4.10 -11.81 30.99
N LYS A 638 -2.81 -11.55 30.83
CA LYS A 638 -2.02 -12.03 29.68
C LYS A 638 -1.73 -13.52 29.83
N GLY A 639 -2.26 -14.34 28.93
CA GLY A 639 -2.03 -15.77 28.86
C GLY A 639 -2.42 -16.29 27.48
N VAL A 640 -2.36 -17.61 27.29
CA VAL A 640 -2.87 -18.23 26.06
C VAL A 640 -4.30 -18.68 26.29
N TYR A 641 -5.21 -18.18 25.46
CA TYR A 641 -6.66 -18.38 25.59
C TYR A 641 -7.13 -19.52 24.68
N PHE A 642 -7.96 -20.39 25.26
CA PHE A 642 -8.61 -21.51 24.61
C PHE A 642 -10.11 -21.51 24.91
N ALA A 643 -10.89 -22.17 24.05
CA ALA A 643 -12.31 -22.42 24.28
C ALA A 643 -12.64 -23.89 24.07
N ASP A 644 -13.64 -24.37 24.80
CA ASP A 644 -14.25 -25.68 24.55
C ASP A 644 -15.30 -25.60 23.41
N MET A 645 -15.79 -24.40 23.09
CA MET A 645 -16.71 -24.14 22.00
C MET A 645 -15.99 -23.77 20.69
N PHE A 646 -16.15 -24.59 19.64
CA PHE A 646 -15.56 -24.35 18.32
C PHE A 646 -15.84 -22.93 17.81
N SER A 647 -17.11 -22.52 17.73
CA SER A 647 -17.46 -21.26 17.06
C SER A 647 -17.00 -20.02 17.83
N LYS A 648 -16.71 -20.16 19.13
CA LYS A 648 -16.09 -19.09 19.91
C LYS A 648 -14.66 -18.82 19.43
N SER A 649 -13.86 -19.88 19.31
CA SER A 649 -12.50 -19.78 18.75
C SER A 649 -12.52 -19.43 17.26
N ALA A 650 -13.49 -19.93 16.49
CA ALA A 650 -13.62 -19.65 15.05
C ALA A 650 -13.76 -18.15 14.75
N ASN A 651 -14.42 -17.37 15.61
CA ASN A 651 -14.54 -15.92 15.43
C ASN A 651 -13.18 -15.18 15.43
N TYR A 652 -12.14 -15.77 16.03
CA TYR A 652 -10.78 -15.21 16.00
C TYR A 652 -10.05 -15.43 14.67
N CYS A 653 -10.58 -16.28 13.78
CA CYS A 653 -10.08 -16.39 12.41
C CYS A 653 -10.28 -15.08 11.61
N CYS A 654 -11.27 -14.26 12.00
CA CYS A 654 -11.64 -13.03 11.32
C CYS A 654 -11.95 -13.22 9.82
N SER A 655 -12.50 -14.40 9.44
CA SER A 655 -12.92 -14.69 8.08
C SER A 655 -14.10 -13.82 7.65
N THR A 656 -14.21 -13.55 6.35
CA THR A 656 -15.24 -12.68 5.75
C THR A 656 -15.86 -13.35 4.52
N PRO A 657 -16.99 -12.84 3.99
CA PRO A 657 -17.58 -13.36 2.76
C PRO A 657 -16.62 -13.37 1.55
N GLN A 658 -15.65 -12.45 1.52
CA GLN A 658 -14.61 -12.32 0.50
C GLN A 658 -13.38 -13.20 0.79
N ALA A 659 -13.09 -13.49 2.07
CA ALA A 659 -11.97 -14.32 2.52
C ALA A 659 -12.48 -15.37 3.50
N ARG A 660 -12.99 -16.49 2.94
CA ARG A 660 -13.75 -17.50 3.69
C ARG A 660 -12.89 -18.55 4.38
N THR A 661 -11.64 -18.73 3.97
CA THR A 661 -10.76 -19.71 4.58
C THR A 661 -10.39 -19.27 6.00
N GLY A 662 -10.39 -20.21 6.93
CA GLY A 662 -9.86 -20.03 8.27
C GLY A 662 -9.13 -21.28 8.73
N VAL A 663 -8.29 -21.08 9.75
CA VAL A 663 -7.48 -22.15 10.32
C VAL A 663 -7.65 -22.07 11.82
N LEU A 664 -7.84 -23.22 12.44
CA LEU A 664 -7.95 -23.39 13.89
C LEU A 664 -6.98 -24.47 14.34
N LEU A 665 -6.71 -24.46 15.64
CA LEU A 665 -5.82 -25.39 16.30
C LEU A 665 -6.57 -26.07 17.44
N LEU A 666 -6.38 -27.38 17.57
CA LEU A 666 -6.73 -28.14 18.76
C LEU A 666 -5.44 -28.44 19.51
N CYS A 667 -5.35 -27.95 20.73
CA CYS A 667 -4.21 -28.16 21.61
C CYS A 667 -4.61 -29.07 22.78
N GLU A 668 -3.72 -29.98 23.14
CA GLU A 668 -3.71 -30.59 24.46
C GLU A 668 -3.19 -29.55 25.46
N VAL A 669 -4.06 -29.15 26.39
CA VAL A 669 -3.76 -28.12 27.38
C VAL A 669 -3.81 -28.76 28.76
N ALA A 670 -2.69 -28.71 29.49
CA ALA A 670 -2.59 -29.20 30.86
C ALA A 670 -3.13 -28.14 31.83
N LEU A 671 -4.43 -28.21 32.11
CA LEU A 671 -5.13 -27.21 32.94
C LEU A 671 -4.87 -27.44 34.44
N GLY A 672 -4.75 -28.70 34.87
CA GLY A 672 -4.62 -29.01 36.29
C GLY A 672 -5.84 -28.53 37.10
N ASP A 673 -5.57 -28.08 38.32
CA ASP A 673 -6.58 -27.40 39.12
C ASP A 673 -6.73 -25.94 38.67
N MET A 674 -7.96 -25.55 38.34
CA MET A 674 -8.26 -24.26 37.75
C MET A 674 -8.76 -23.25 38.80
N SER A 675 -8.45 -21.97 38.62
CA SER A 675 -9.11 -20.86 39.31
C SER A 675 -10.33 -20.42 38.49
N GLU A 676 -11.52 -20.44 39.07
CA GLU A 676 -12.77 -20.19 38.34
C GLU A 676 -13.29 -18.77 38.60
N TYR A 677 -13.62 -18.05 37.52
CA TYR A 677 -14.14 -16.67 37.58
C TYR A 677 -15.44 -16.55 36.81
N LEU A 678 -16.43 -15.88 37.41
CA LEU A 678 -17.74 -15.61 36.81
C LEU A 678 -17.79 -14.27 36.03
N SER A 679 -16.80 -13.41 36.25
CA SER A 679 -16.66 -12.09 35.64
C SER A 679 -15.20 -11.82 35.30
N ALA A 680 -14.93 -10.85 34.42
CA ALA A 680 -13.58 -10.46 34.05
C ALA A 680 -12.72 -10.11 35.29
N ASP A 681 -11.48 -10.58 35.31
CA ASP A 681 -10.47 -10.23 36.31
C ASP A 681 -9.12 -10.10 35.63
N TYR A 682 -8.66 -8.87 35.42
CA TYR A 682 -7.41 -8.56 34.73
C TYR A 682 -6.16 -9.07 35.47
N ASN A 683 -6.29 -9.47 36.74
CA ASN A 683 -5.22 -10.01 37.57
C ASN A 683 -5.30 -11.54 37.74
N ALA A 684 -6.18 -12.23 36.99
CA ALA A 684 -6.36 -13.69 37.10
C ALA A 684 -5.10 -14.51 36.72
N ASN A 685 -4.06 -13.88 36.17
CA ASN A 685 -2.74 -14.47 35.99
C ASN A 685 -1.96 -14.65 37.30
N ASN A 686 -2.36 -13.99 38.38
CA ASN A 686 -1.84 -14.22 39.73
C ASN A 686 -2.55 -15.44 40.33
N LEU A 687 -2.17 -16.63 39.86
CA LEU A 687 -2.79 -17.88 40.27
C LEU A 687 -2.60 -18.15 41.78
N PRO A 688 -3.65 -18.56 42.49
CA PRO A 688 -3.51 -19.07 43.86
C PRO A 688 -2.63 -20.33 43.92
N ASP A 689 -2.02 -20.58 45.09
CA ASP A 689 -1.16 -21.74 45.29
C ASP A 689 -1.85 -23.05 44.88
N GLY A 690 -1.13 -23.87 44.09
CA GLY A 690 -1.61 -25.15 43.57
C GLY A 690 -2.52 -25.06 42.34
N LYS A 691 -2.95 -23.86 41.91
CA LYS A 691 -3.68 -23.68 40.65
C LYS A 691 -2.70 -23.54 39.48
N LEU A 692 -3.04 -24.13 38.33
CA LEU A 692 -2.20 -24.10 37.12
C LEU A 692 -2.82 -23.31 35.96
N SER A 693 -4.11 -22.99 36.03
CA SER A 693 -4.80 -22.26 34.97
C SER A 693 -6.02 -21.52 35.50
N THR A 694 -6.59 -20.65 34.66
CA THR A 694 -7.83 -19.93 34.94
C THR A 694 -8.94 -20.44 34.02
N LYS A 695 -10.16 -20.58 34.56
CA LYS A 695 -11.38 -20.83 33.80
C LYS A 695 -12.34 -19.65 33.96
N GLY A 696 -12.60 -18.95 32.87
CA GLY A 696 -13.75 -18.06 32.77
C GLY A 696 -15.00 -18.92 32.59
N VAL A 697 -15.92 -18.91 33.55
CA VAL A 697 -17.08 -19.82 33.56
C VAL A 697 -18.24 -19.19 32.79
N GLY A 698 -18.62 -19.84 31.69
CA GLY A 698 -19.75 -19.46 30.85
C GLY A 698 -21.10 -20.01 31.33
N ILE A 699 -22.17 -19.39 30.88
CA ILE A 699 -23.55 -19.87 31.04
C ILE A 699 -23.77 -21.16 30.25
N THR A 700 -23.14 -21.31 29.07
CA THR A 700 -23.21 -22.49 28.22
C THR A 700 -21.86 -23.20 28.16
N GLU A 701 -21.87 -24.52 28.33
CA GLU A 701 -20.68 -25.38 28.12
C GLU A 701 -21.08 -26.73 27.51
N PRO A 702 -20.15 -27.47 26.89
CA PRO A 702 -20.43 -28.82 26.40
C PRO A 702 -20.85 -29.77 27.53
N ASP A 703 -21.82 -30.66 27.29
CA ASP A 703 -22.29 -31.61 28.31
C ASP A 703 -21.16 -32.57 28.72
N SER A 704 -20.74 -32.47 29.99
CA SER A 704 -19.69 -33.29 30.60
C SER A 704 -19.93 -34.80 30.52
N SER A 705 -21.18 -35.26 30.42
CA SER A 705 -21.52 -36.68 30.30
C SER A 705 -21.19 -37.26 28.92
N GLU A 706 -21.04 -36.41 27.91
CA GLU A 706 -20.68 -36.78 26.53
C GLU A 706 -19.18 -36.60 26.25
N PHE A 707 -18.37 -36.28 27.26
CA PHE A 707 -16.92 -36.12 27.09
C PHE A 707 -16.29 -37.44 26.68
N GLN A 708 -15.42 -37.37 25.67
CA GLN A 708 -14.63 -38.52 25.23
C GLN A 708 -13.24 -38.44 25.87
N LYS A 709 -12.75 -39.55 26.41
CA LYS A 709 -11.37 -39.67 26.89
C LYS A 709 -10.54 -40.46 25.88
N LEU A 710 -9.39 -39.92 25.49
CA LEU A 710 -8.44 -40.58 24.61
C LEU A 710 -7.58 -41.58 25.38
N ASP A 711 -6.90 -42.48 24.66
CA ASP A 711 -6.04 -43.53 25.24
C ASP A 711 -4.89 -42.96 26.08
N ASP A 712 -4.38 -41.78 25.69
CA ASP A 712 -3.35 -41.03 26.41
C ASP A 712 -3.90 -40.24 27.60
N GLY A 713 -5.21 -40.33 27.88
CA GLY A 713 -5.89 -39.73 29.02
C GLY A 713 -6.42 -38.31 28.80
N VAL A 714 -6.24 -37.73 27.61
CA VAL A 714 -6.74 -36.40 27.26
C VAL A 714 -8.26 -36.41 27.15
N ILE A 715 -8.91 -35.37 27.68
CA ILE A 715 -10.37 -35.19 27.66
C ILE A 715 -10.75 -34.33 26.46
N VAL A 716 -11.69 -34.79 25.64
CA VAL A 716 -12.24 -34.06 24.50
C VAL A 716 -13.69 -33.65 24.82
N PRO A 717 -13.96 -32.36 25.08
CA PRO A 717 -15.28 -31.88 25.51
C PRO A 717 -16.23 -31.72 24.31
N LEU A 718 -16.49 -32.81 23.61
CA LEU A 718 -17.27 -32.85 22.36
C LEU A 718 -18.79 -33.01 22.53
N GLY A 719 -19.29 -32.83 23.74
CA GLY A 719 -20.72 -32.91 24.06
C GLY A 719 -21.52 -31.79 23.42
N LYS A 720 -22.85 -31.97 23.34
CA LYS A 720 -23.73 -30.90 22.89
C LYS A 720 -23.77 -29.76 23.93
N PRO A 721 -24.02 -28.50 23.52
CA PRO A 721 -23.99 -27.38 24.43
C PRO A 721 -25.18 -27.45 25.40
N LYS A 722 -24.91 -27.29 26.69
CA LYS A 722 -25.87 -27.27 27.77
C LYS A 722 -25.85 -25.92 28.47
N GLU A 723 -27.02 -25.33 28.66
CA GLU A 723 -27.17 -24.05 29.37
C GLU A 723 -27.40 -24.27 30.86
N HIS A 724 -26.72 -23.46 31.67
CA HIS A 724 -26.80 -23.47 33.12
C HIS A 724 -27.40 -22.15 33.62
N SER A 725 -28.72 -22.02 33.51
CA SER A 725 -29.48 -20.79 33.81
C SER A 725 -29.30 -20.26 35.25
N ASN A 726 -28.82 -21.11 36.17
CA ASN A 726 -28.56 -20.73 37.56
C ASN A 726 -27.24 -19.96 37.74
N ARG A 727 -26.36 -19.91 36.73
CA ARG A 727 -25.10 -19.17 36.77
C ARG A 727 -25.36 -17.67 36.57
N LYS A 728 -24.89 -16.84 37.49
CA LYS A 728 -24.99 -15.37 37.43
C LYS A 728 -23.76 -14.70 36.78
N GLY A 729 -22.99 -15.44 35.99
CA GLY A 729 -21.75 -14.93 35.36
C GLY A 729 -22.02 -14.07 34.13
N SER A 730 -21.04 -13.25 33.75
CA SER A 730 -21.14 -12.34 32.59
C SER A 730 -20.72 -12.99 31.26
N LEU A 731 -20.21 -14.23 31.30
CA LEU A 731 -19.71 -14.95 30.13
C LEU A 731 -20.79 -15.87 29.55
N LEU A 732 -20.99 -15.84 28.24
CA LEU A 732 -21.89 -16.78 27.55
C LEU A 732 -21.29 -18.19 27.44
N TYR A 733 -19.97 -18.28 27.24
CA TYR A 733 -19.24 -19.52 26.98
C TYR A 733 -17.93 -19.54 27.77
N ASN A 734 -17.43 -20.73 28.09
CA ASN A 734 -16.18 -20.89 28.84
C ASN A 734 -14.95 -20.28 28.13
N GLU A 735 -13.94 -19.94 28.91
CA GLU A 735 -12.57 -19.67 28.47
C GLU A 735 -11.60 -20.40 29.38
N TYR A 736 -10.54 -20.94 28.81
CA TYR A 736 -9.47 -21.60 29.53
C TYR A 736 -8.16 -20.86 29.23
N ILE A 737 -7.47 -20.42 30.26
CA ILE A 737 -6.29 -19.58 30.15
C ILE A 737 -5.15 -20.24 30.90
N VAL A 738 -4.04 -20.46 30.20
CA VAL A 738 -2.78 -20.89 30.80
C VAL A 738 -1.75 -19.77 30.73
N TYR A 739 -0.93 -19.68 31.77
CA TYR A 739 0.09 -18.62 31.93
C TYR A 739 1.52 -19.16 31.77
N ASN A 740 1.65 -20.45 31.40
CA ASN A 740 2.91 -21.06 30.97
C ASN A 740 2.68 -21.77 29.62
N VAL A 741 3.45 -21.37 28.60
CA VAL A 741 3.37 -21.95 27.24
C VAL A 741 3.74 -23.43 27.20
N GLU A 742 4.54 -23.90 28.17
CA GLU A 742 4.94 -25.30 28.27
C GLU A 742 3.77 -26.21 28.69
N GLN A 743 2.64 -25.65 29.16
CA GLN A 743 1.38 -26.38 29.42
C GLN A 743 0.60 -26.72 28.15
N ILE A 744 1.12 -26.36 26.97
CA ILE A 744 0.43 -26.46 25.70
C ILE A 744 1.20 -27.38 24.77
N ARG A 745 0.46 -28.27 24.11
CA ARG A 745 0.96 -29.12 23.03
C ARG A 745 -0.03 -29.12 21.88
N MET A 746 0.40 -28.70 20.71
CA MET A 746 -0.42 -28.75 19.49
C MET A 746 -0.69 -30.21 19.10
N ARG A 747 -1.94 -30.52 18.73
CA ARG A 747 -2.32 -31.87 18.30
C ARG A 747 -2.87 -31.89 16.89
N TYR A 748 -3.73 -30.93 16.55
CA TYR A 748 -4.36 -30.87 15.23
C TYR A 748 -4.50 -29.44 14.73
N VAL A 749 -4.14 -29.22 13.47
CA VAL A 749 -4.52 -28.04 12.69
C VAL A 749 -5.74 -28.39 11.86
N VAL A 750 -6.78 -27.56 11.91
CA VAL A 750 -8.03 -27.75 11.20
C VAL A 750 -8.24 -26.55 10.28
N GLN A 751 -8.13 -26.79 8.97
CA GLN A 751 -8.50 -25.81 7.96
C GLN A 751 -9.98 -25.94 7.65
N VAL A 752 -10.68 -24.80 7.69
CA VAL A 752 -12.13 -24.72 7.47
C VAL A 752 -12.48 -23.66 6.44
N ASN A 753 -13.61 -23.83 5.78
CA ASN A 753 -14.25 -22.84 4.93
C ASN A 753 -15.51 -22.30 5.60
N PHE A 754 -15.60 -20.98 5.75
CA PHE A 754 -16.76 -20.31 6.34
C PHE A 754 -17.83 -20.02 5.28
N ASN A 755 -19.04 -20.52 5.52
CA ASN A 755 -20.22 -20.26 4.71
C ASN A 755 -21.11 -19.23 5.43
N PHE A 756 -20.95 -17.96 5.07
CA PHE A 756 -21.77 -16.88 5.63
C PHE A 756 -23.17 -16.90 5.02
N LYS A 757 -24.19 -16.74 5.87
CA LYS A 757 -25.57 -16.55 5.40
C LYS A 757 -25.66 -15.19 4.69
N ARG A 758 -26.33 -15.16 3.54
CA ARG A 758 -26.60 -13.93 2.78
C ARG A 758 -27.63 -13.07 3.47
#